data_AF-A0A1L9SQY8-F1
#
_entry.id   AF-A0A1L9SQY8-F1
#
_cell.length_a   1.000
_cell.length_b   1.000
_cell.length_c   1.000
_cell.angle_alpha   90.00
_cell.angle_beta   90.00
_cell.angle_gamma   90.00
#
_symmetry.space_group_name_H-M   'P 1'
#
loop_
_entity.id
_entity.type
_entity.pdbx_description
1 polymer ?
#
loop_
_entity_poly.entity_id
_entity_poly.type
_entity_poly.pdbx_seq_one_letter_code
_entity_poly.pdbx_strand_id
1 'polypeptide(L)'
;MEALEHTKKVYTLNTGDKIPAIGLGTWQSRPNEVREAVKNALLKGYRHIDTAFAYRNETEIGQGIKDSGVPRSEIWITTKLHNTYHNRVQDGINSSLASLGTDYVDLYLIHWPSSTDPNDRSKHLPDWDFIKTWQEMQKLPATGKVRNIGVSNFGIKNLEKLLKDPSCKIVPAVNQIELHPNNPSPKLVAYNTSKGIHSTGYSCLGSTHSPLYRDKTLLKLAEKKGKTPQQVLLVWGLQKGWSVIPKSVNKARIDANFDIDGWELTADEVNQLDNLRDRFKVVVVSLTPLLSRYAYEKAYKALKEKLPDPTQQVALRLQPSYAWINTRRPINRAAAIRQSRGRYFSTRAAGGFVSALRSGVRGDQAAYQKSRIASNIGRLTSRAPFASSLRPNLTGGTLGRTAGGYAVGAGRFGGARYFSHGPAAPAQVISQVSAGVRAFFVSGKKARFDGIDPYTGEKRYKIVGALQDQAERKMAAIPRTAPGSSIDFQISPTITAFGMMGGLQKKSTAVDMETLNSEGLMDLLSVDFARALKDLAAVLNDLKRLSTLGDLPILLQDRSTIRVRFPGCDAETVERLCDEVGVQRGLILQDEDFDVHNRTDLALLYPFAPSVPTSPVSDYFALEESKLRCSPDQLDWKAMISSEDETPLSPYYMRSPSNRPSFEDKELFGSNPWNSSPSGYSSINISELGDQAFFPEFSSGGMPETASEYEGAEGIYKFLAECDQAAQRR
;
A
#
# COMPACT_ATOMS: atom_id res chain seq x y z
N MET A 1 41.24 38.75 3.95
CA MET A 1 40.51 37.61 3.35
C MET A 1 39.31 38.21 2.65
N GLU A 2 39.27 38.14 1.33
CA GLU A 2 38.09 38.51 0.55
C GLU A 2 36.91 37.71 1.11
N ALA A 3 35.80 38.37 1.45
CA ALA A 3 34.63 37.67 1.98
C ALA A 3 34.15 36.67 0.92
N LEU A 4 33.92 35.41 1.29
CA LEU A 4 33.38 34.40 0.38
C LEU A 4 31.95 34.80 -0.04
N GLU A 5 31.77 35.25 -1.28
CA GLU A 5 30.48 35.70 -1.84
C GLU A 5 29.88 34.64 -2.79
N HIS A 6 29.27 33.60 -2.24
CA HIS A 6 28.56 32.55 -2.99
C HIS A 6 27.34 33.10 -3.74
N THR A 7 26.62 34.08 -3.17
CA THR A 7 25.39 34.65 -3.78
C THR A 7 25.65 35.43 -5.08
N LYS A 8 26.83 36.05 -5.18
CA LYS A 8 27.28 36.79 -6.37
C LYS A 8 28.07 35.92 -7.35
N LYS A 9 28.34 34.67 -6.99
CA LYS A 9 29.06 33.72 -7.85
C LYS A 9 28.28 33.50 -9.14
N VAL A 10 29.01 33.50 -10.25
CA VAL A 10 28.49 33.21 -11.58
C VAL A 10 29.35 32.15 -12.24
N TYR A 11 28.74 31.35 -13.10
CA TYR A 11 29.44 30.39 -13.95
C TYR A 11 29.38 30.84 -15.40
N THR A 12 30.51 30.75 -16.11
CA THR A 12 30.59 31.06 -17.54
C THR A 12 30.17 29.83 -18.34
N LEU A 13 29.15 29.98 -19.19
CA LEU A 13 28.68 28.93 -20.10
C LEU A 13 29.60 28.83 -21.33
N ASN A 14 29.46 27.75 -22.10
CA ASN A 14 30.17 27.59 -23.38
C ASN A 14 29.82 28.66 -24.43
N THR A 15 28.72 29.39 -24.24
CA THR A 15 28.30 30.52 -25.06
C THR A 15 28.97 31.84 -24.66
N GLY A 16 29.67 31.88 -23.52
CA GLY A 16 30.24 33.09 -22.91
C GLY A 16 29.30 33.81 -21.94
N ASP A 17 28.00 33.48 -21.95
CA ASP A 17 27.03 34.04 -21.00
C ASP A 17 27.29 33.58 -19.55
N LYS A 18 26.88 34.41 -18.59
CA LYS A 18 27.11 34.18 -17.16
C LYS A 18 25.82 33.80 -16.44
N ILE A 19 25.74 32.56 -15.97
CA ILE A 19 24.60 32.07 -15.18
C ILE A 19 24.84 32.30 -13.67
N PRO A 20 23.90 32.89 -12.92
CA PRO A 20 24.01 32.99 -11.47
C PRO A 20 24.03 31.61 -10.79
N ALA A 21 24.93 31.46 -9.82
CA ALA A 21 25.19 30.19 -9.17
C ALA A 21 24.03 29.69 -8.32
N ILE A 22 23.24 30.59 -7.74
CA ILE A 22 22.05 30.26 -6.97
C ILE A 22 20.81 30.88 -7.64
N GLY A 23 19.75 30.08 -7.78
CA GLY A 23 18.45 30.52 -8.30
C GLY A 23 17.28 30.03 -7.45
N LEU A 24 16.08 30.52 -7.77
CA LEU A 24 14.83 30.08 -7.17
C LEU A 24 14.13 29.08 -8.10
N GLY A 25 13.89 27.87 -7.61
CA GLY A 25 13.00 26.91 -8.27
C GLY A 25 11.53 27.17 -7.92
N THR A 26 10.61 27.01 -8.88
CA THR A 26 9.19 27.39 -8.72
C THR A 26 8.17 26.24 -8.80
N TRP A 27 8.65 24.99 -8.84
CA TRP A 27 7.82 23.79 -9.00
C TRP A 27 6.86 23.51 -7.81
N GLN A 28 5.68 22.94 -8.10
CA GLN A 28 4.65 22.55 -7.12
C GLN A 28 4.32 23.63 -6.09
N SER A 29 3.84 24.75 -6.57
CA SER A 29 3.38 25.85 -5.73
C SER A 29 1.88 26.02 -5.91
N ARG A 30 1.17 26.40 -4.86
CA ARG A 30 -0.27 26.65 -4.98
C ARG A 30 -0.50 27.93 -5.77
N PRO A 31 -1.70 28.12 -6.37
CA PRO A 31 -2.05 29.36 -7.03
C PRO A 31 -1.76 30.57 -6.12
N ASN A 32 -1.22 31.64 -6.71
CA ASN A 32 -0.80 32.90 -6.08
C ASN A 32 0.42 32.85 -5.15
N GLU A 33 0.93 31.68 -4.75
CA GLU A 33 2.12 31.60 -3.89
C GLU A 33 3.41 31.93 -4.66
N VAL A 34 3.46 31.66 -5.97
CA VAL A 34 4.67 31.80 -6.78
C VAL A 34 5.00 33.25 -7.04
N ARG A 35 3.99 34.07 -7.32
CA ARG A 35 4.14 35.51 -7.54
C ARG A 35 4.90 36.16 -6.40
N GLU A 36 4.43 35.95 -5.16
CA GLU A 36 5.07 36.48 -3.96
C GLU A 36 6.45 35.87 -3.71
N ALA A 37 6.63 34.56 -3.96
CA ALA A 37 7.94 33.91 -3.81
C ALA A 37 9.00 34.52 -4.74
N VAL A 38 8.66 34.74 -6.02
CA VAL A 38 9.55 35.36 -7.02
C VAL A 38 9.86 36.79 -6.64
N LYS A 39 8.85 37.59 -6.30
CA LYS A 39 9.03 38.97 -5.85
C LYS A 39 9.97 39.05 -4.65
N ASN A 40 9.71 38.25 -3.61
CA ASN A 40 10.54 38.21 -2.40
C ASN A 40 11.99 37.78 -2.68
N ALA A 41 12.18 36.78 -3.55
CA ALA A 41 13.52 36.34 -3.93
C ALA A 41 14.31 37.44 -4.66
N LEU A 42 13.69 38.10 -5.64
CA LEU A 42 14.33 39.19 -6.38
C LEU A 42 14.70 40.38 -5.48
N LEU A 43 13.80 40.74 -4.54
CA LEU A 43 14.05 41.76 -3.53
C LEU A 43 15.17 41.38 -2.55
N LYS A 44 15.29 40.10 -2.19
CA LYS A 44 16.38 39.59 -1.34
C LYS A 44 17.75 39.62 -2.04
N GLY A 45 17.77 39.54 -3.37
CA GLY A 45 18.99 39.62 -4.18
C GLY A 45 19.17 38.49 -5.20
N TYR A 46 18.23 37.53 -5.29
CA TYR A 46 18.28 36.53 -6.35
C TYR A 46 18.25 37.20 -7.73
N ARG A 47 18.98 36.63 -8.68
CA ARG A 47 18.98 37.03 -10.09
C ARG A 47 18.80 35.85 -11.05
N HIS A 48 18.39 34.70 -10.55
CA HIS A 48 18.10 33.52 -11.37
C HIS A 48 16.77 32.90 -10.93
N ILE A 49 15.81 32.84 -11.85
CA ILE A 49 14.49 32.23 -11.65
C ILE A 49 14.36 31.03 -12.60
N ASP A 50 14.09 29.85 -12.04
CA ASP A 50 13.86 28.62 -12.80
C ASP A 50 12.38 28.22 -12.74
N THR A 51 11.80 28.01 -13.93
CA THR A 51 10.43 27.54 -14.13
C THR A 51 10.34 26.56 -15.29
N ALA A 52 9.13 26.12 -15.64
CA ALA A 52 8.82 25.32 -16.80
C ALA A 52 7.35 25.48 -17.18
N PHE A 53 7.05 25.37 -18.47
CA PHE A 53 5.68 25.30 -18.98
C PHE A 53 4.82 24.26 -18.22
N ALA A 54 5.42 23.11 -17.90
CA ALA A 54 4.77 22.01 -17.20
C ALA A 54 4.19 22.40 -15.82
N TYR A 55 4.73 23.45 -15.20
CA TYR A 55 4.37 23.86 -13.84
C TYR A 55 3.10 24.71 -13.80
N ARG A 56 2.63 25.19 -14.96
CA ARG A 56 1.39 25.97 -15.12
C ARG A 56 1.31 27.21 -14.23
N ASN A 57 2.46 27.86 -13.99
CA ASN A 57 2.57 29.04 -13.14
C ASN A 57 3.44 30.15 -13.76
N GLU A 58 3.76 30.06 -15.05
CA GLU A 58 4.59 31.05 -15.76
C GLU A 58 3.97 32.46 -15.73
N THR A 59 2.63 32.57 -15.77
CA THR A 59 1.91 33.85 -15.63
C THR A 59 2.15 34.52 -14.28
N GLU A 60 2.10 33.74 -13.20
CA GLU A 60 2.37 34.29 -11.86
C GLU A 60 3.82 34.72 -11.69
N ILE A 61 4.76 34.00 -12.32
CA ILE A 61 6.18 34.33 -12.31
C ILE A 61 6.43 35.63 -13.04
N GLY A 62 5.82 35.80 -14.22
CA GLY A 62 5.86 37.06 -14.98
C GLY A 62 5.37 38.23 -14.15
N GLN A 63 4.26 38.06 -13.43
CA GLN A 63 3.74 39.09 -12.53
C GLN A 63 4.69 39.35 -11.35
N GLY A 64 5.25 38.31 -10.73
CA GLY A 64 6.20 38.46 -9.63
C GLY A 64 7.49 39.18 -10.02
N ILE A 65 7.97 38.97 -11.26
CA ILE A 65 9.09 39.72 -11.83
C ILE A 65 8.72 41.19 -11.97
N LYS A 66 7.56 41.50 -12.58
CA LYS A 66 7.11 42.89 -12.75
C LYS A 66 6.95 43.61 -11.40
N ASP A 67 6.34 42.95 -10.43
CA ASP A 67 6.10 43.51 -9.09
C ASP A 67 7.38 43.70 -8.26
N SER A 68 8.46 43.01 -8.60
CA SER A 68 9.75 43.17 -7.92
C SER A 68 10.42 44.51 -8.23
N GLY A 69 10.06 45.14 -9.37
CA GLY A 69 10.72 46.35 -9.87
C GLY A 69 12.16 46.14 -10.37
N VAL A 70 12.69 44.91 -10.32
CA VAL A 70 14.05 44.61 -10.81
C VAL A 70 14.05 44.61 -12.35
N PRO A 71 15.00 45.30 -13.01
CA PRO A 71 15.07 45.32 -14.47
C PRO A 71 15.18 43.92 -15.06
N ARG A 72 14.39 43.64 -16.11
CA ARG A 72 14.40 42.34 -16.81
C ARG A 72 15.81 41.91 -17.26
N SER A 73 16.65 42.85 -17.66
CA SER A 73 18.03 42.61 -18.10
C SER A 73 18.96 42.10 -17.01
N GLU A 74 18.62 42.27 -15.73
CA GLU A 74 19.40 41.76 -14.61
C GLU A 74 18.99 40.33 -14.20
N ILE A 75 17.84 39.86 -14.68
CA ILE A 75 17.26 38.59 -14.22
C ILE A 75 17.55 37.51 -15.25
N TRP A 76 18.19 36.42 -14.82
CA TRP A 76 18.30 35.19 -15.58
C TRP A 76 17.01 34.37 -15.44
N ILE A 77 16.26 34.21 -16.53
CA ILE A 77 15.06 33.37 -16.58
C ILE A 77 15.34 32.08 -17.32
N THR A 78 15.12 30.96 -16.63
CA THR A 78 15.15 29.62 -17.21
C THR A 78 13.72 29.07 -17.32
N THR A 79 13.29 28.67 -18.52
CA THR A 79 12.07 27.86 -18.72
C THR A 79 12.33 26.63 -19.58
N LYS A 80 11.35 25.74 -19.70
CA LYS A 80 11.54 24.40 -20.29
C LYS A 80 10.43 24.03 -21.25
N LEU A 81 10.82 23.52 -22.42
CA LEU A 81 9.97 22.92 -23.42
C LEU A 81 9.32 21.67 -22.86
N HIS A 82 7.98 21.66 -22.80
CA HIS A 82 7.21 20.52 -22.35
C HIS A 82 7.19 19.39 -23.39
N ASN A 83 7.06 18.14 -22.94
CA ASN A 83 7.15 16.94 -23.77
C ASN A 83 6.17 16.93 -24.97
N THR A 84 5.00 17.55 -24.82
CA THR A 84 3.97 17.67 -25.88
C THR A 84 4.24 18.77 -26.93
N TYR A 85 5.36 19.49 -26.81
CA TYR A 85 5.79 20.53 -27.76
C TYR A 85 7.07 20.16 -28.50
N HIS A 86 7.53 18.91 -28.38
CA HIS A 86 8.78 18.46 -29.00
C HIS A 86 8.84 18.64 -30.52
N ASN A 87 7.71 18.53 -31.22
CA ASN A 87 7.56 18.78 -32.66
C ASN A 87 7.04 20.18 -33.01
N ARG A 88 6.82 21.03 -32.00
CA ARG A 88 6.24 22.38 -32.11
C ARG A 88 7.01 23.35 -31.21
N VAL A 89 8.33 23.35 -31.38
CA VAL A 89 9.25 24.08 -30.50
C VAL A 89 8.97 25.58 -30.48
N GLN A 90 8.66 26.17 -31.64
CA GLN A 90 8.32 27.59 -31.76
C GLN A 90 7.05 27.95 -30.98
N ASP A 91 6.00 27.13 -31.08
CA ASP A 91 4.76 27.34 -30.33
C ASP A 91 5.01 27.27 -28.82
N GLY A 92 5.83 26.31 -28.39
CA GLY A 92 6.20 26.14 -26.99
C GLY A 92 6.88 27.39 -26.41
N ILE A 93 7.90 27.92 -27.08
CA ILE A 93 8.58 29.14 -26.60
C ILE A 93 7.68 30.36 -26.67
N ASN A 94 6.89 30.53 -27.74
CA ASN A 94 5.95 31.65 -27.86
C ASN A 94 4.92 31.64 -26.72
N SER A 95 4.42 30.45 -26.35
CA SER A 95 3.47 30.29 -25.24
C SER A 95 4.09 30.65 -23.89
N SER A 96 5.32 30.20 -23.62
CA SER A 96 6.04 30.55 -22.39
C SER A 96 6.37 32.05 -22.32
N LEU A 97 6.81 32.67 -23.42
CA LEU A 97 7.08 34.12 -23.46
C LEU A 97 5.80 34.95 -23.22
N ALA A 98 4.68 34.57 -23.86
CA ALA A 98 3.40 35.21 -23.64
C ALA A 98 2.94 35.08 -22.17
N SER A 99 3.11 33.89 -21.58
CA SER A 99 2.75 33.63 -20.18
C SER A 99 3.63 34.45 -19.23
N LEU A 100 4.95 34.43 -19.42
CA LEU A 100 5.90 35.21 -18.61
C LEU A 100 5.77 36.72 -18.83
N GLY A 101 5.19 37.16 -19.95
CA GLY A 101 5.07 38.56 -20.33
C GLY A 101 6.44 39.22 -20.57
N THR A 102 7.34 38.52 -21.26
CA THR A 102 8.69 38.99 -21.62
C THR A 102 9.04 38.60 -23.06
N ASP A 103 9.93 39.35 -23.70
CA ASP A 103 10.29 39.15 -25.11
C ASP A 103 11.35 38.04 -25.31
N TYR A 104 12.11 37.71 -24.27
CA TYR A 104 13.15 36.69 -24.33
C TYR A 104 13.30 35.93 -23.01
N VAL A 105 13.89 34.73 -23.07
CA VAL A 105 14.41 33.99 -21.92
C VAL A 105 15.92 33.78 -22.04
N ASP A 106 16.59 33.70 -20.90
CA ASP A 106 18.05 33.58 -20.85
C ASP A 106 18.49 32.13 -21.11
N LEU A 107 17.67 31.16 -20.69
CA LEU A 107 17.90 29.74 -20.92
C LEU A 107 16.60 28.99 -21.22
N TYR A 108 16.57 28.26 -22.34
CA TYR A 108 15.46 27.37 -22.69
C TYR A 108 15.91 25.91 -22.77
N LEU A 109 15.28 25.04 -21.97
CA LEU A 109 15.69 23.65 -21.82
C LEU A 109 14.70 22.67 -22.43
N ILE A 110 15.18 21.60 -23.07
CA ILE A 110 14.33 20.40 -23.27
C ILE A 110 14.07 19.78 -21.89
N HIS A 111 12.82 19.71 -21.42
CA HIS A 111 12.51 19.28 -20.06
C HIS A 111 12.84 17.80 -19.80
N TRP A 112 12.52 16.92 -20.77
CA TRP A 112 12.88 15.50 -20.75
C TRP A 112 13.24 15.02 -22.16
N PRO A 113 14.14 14.03 -22.31
CA PRO A 113 14.49 13.42 -23.60
C PRO A 113 13.36 12.50 -24.14
N SER A 114 12.10 12.93 -24.05
CA SER A 114 10.92 12.13 -24.36
C SER A 114 9.86 12.99 -25.04
N SER A 115 9.64 12.76 -26.33
CA SER A 115 8.48 13.31 -27.03
C SER A 115 7.21 12.62 -26.56
N THR A 116 6.15 13.38 -26.34
CA THR A 116 4.83 12.86 -25.92
C THR A 116 3.79 13.35 -26.92
N ASP A 117 2.89 12.48 -27.35
CA ASP A 117 1.81 12.86 -28.25
C ASP A 117 0.86 13.87 -27.53
N PRO A 118 0.58 15.05 -28.13
CA PRO A 118 -0.34 16.03 -27.55
C PRO A 118 -1.75 15.49 -27.32
N ASN A 119 -2.23 14.58 -28.18
CA ASN A 119 -3.57 14.01 -28.16
C ASN A 119 -3.64 12.77 -27.25
N ASP A 120 -2.53 12.05 -27.10
CA ASP A 120 -2.44 10.85 -26.25
C ASP A 120 -1.16 10.86 -25.41
N ARG A 121 -1.27 11.34 -24.16
CA ARG A 121 -0.12 11.48 -23.25
C ARG A 121 0.52 10.16 -22.84
N SER A 122 -0.10 9.02 -23.14
CA SER A 122 0.46 7.68 -22.88
C SER A 122 1.46 7.24 -23.96
N LYS A 123 1.48 7.94 -25.11
CA LYS A 123 2.29 7.57 -26.29
C LYS A 123 3.41 8.57 -26.55
N HIS A 124 4.49 8.04 -27.11
CA HIS A 124 5.53 8.86 -27.74
C HIS A 124 5.09 9.28 -29.13
N LEU A 125 5.57 10.43 -29.60
CA LEU A 125 5.34 10.82 -30.99
C LEU A 125 6.05 9.82 -31.91
N PRO A 126 5.35 9.23 -32.90
CA PRO A 126 5.99 8.40 -33.90
C PRO A 126 6.99 9.23 -34.68
N ASP A 127 8.16 8.65 -34.96
CA ASP A 127 9.23 9.25 -35.77
C ASP A 127 9.78 10.61 -35.30
N TRP A 128 9.52 11.01 -34.05
CA TRP A 128 10.06 12.26 -33.50
C TRP A 128 10.84 12.02 -32.21
N ASP A 129 12.17 12.09 -32.31
CA ASP A 129 13.06 11.95 -31.15
C ASP A 129 13.62 13.30 -30.66
N PHE A 130 14.36 13.27 -29.56
CA PHE A 130 14.94 14.48 -28.98
C PHE A 130 16.01 15.15 -29.85
N ILE A 131 16.59 14.45 -30.85
CA ILE A 131 17.56 15.02 -31.78
C ILE A 131 16.84 15.94 -32.74
N LYS A 132 15.71 15.51 -33.31
CA LYS A 132 14.84 16.38 -34.14
C LYS A 132 14.34 17.59 -33.35
N THR A 133 13.97 17.40 -32.09
CA THR A 133 13.65 18.54 -31.20
C THR A 133 14.84 19.48 -31.03
N TRP A 134 16.06 18.96 -30.86
CA TRP A 134 17.26 19.79 -30.74
C TRP A 134 17.56 20.57 -32.02
N GLN A 135 17.33 20.00 -33.21
CA GLN A 135 17.46 20.72 -34.48
C GLN A 135 16.59 21.98 -34.52
N GLU A 136 15.35 21.90 -34.03
CA GLU A 136 14.46 23.06 -33.94
C GLU A 136 14.88 24.03 -32.82
N MET A 137 15.31 23.52 -31.66
CA MET A 137 15.82 24.35 -30.56
C MET A 137 17.01 25.22 -30.99
N GLN A 138 17.92 24.67 -31.81
CA GLN A 138 19.10 25.37 -32.34
C GLN A 138 18.79 26.59 -33.21
N LYS A 139 17.56 26.70 -33.74
CA LYS A 139 17.12 27.86 -34.53
C LYS A 139 16.70 29.03 -33.64
N LEU A 140 16.32 28.77 -32.39
CA LEU A 140 15.75 29.79 -31.49
C LEU A 140 16.72 30.93 -31.15
N PRO A 141 18.03 30.70 -30.90
CA PRO A 141 18.95 31.80 -30.60
C PRO A 141 18.99 32.90 -31.67
N ALA A 142 18.93 32.52 -32.95
CA ALA A 142 18.91 33.46 -34.07
C ALA A 142 17.67 34.37 -34.08
N THR A 143 16.58 33.98 -33.41
CA THR A 143 15.35 34.79 -33.31
C THR A 143 15.40 35.86 -32.22
N GLY A 144 16.42 35.85 -31.35
CA GLY A 144 16.50 36.73 -30.18
C GLY A 144 15.58 36.37 -29.01
N LYS A 145 14.64 35.43 -29.20
CA LYS A 145 13.69 34.97 -28.16
C LYS A 145 14.34 34.14 -27.05
N VAL A 146 15.48 33.53 -27.33
CA VAL A 146 16.21 32.67 -26.40
C VAL A 146 17.69 33.00 -26.50
N ARG A 147 18.36 33.28 -25.38
CA ARG A 147 19.82 33.52 -25.40
C ARG A 147 20.61 32.22 -25.44
N ASN A 148 20.27 31.28 -24.56
CA ASN A 148 20.94 29.99 -24.44
C ASN A 148 19.95 28.84 -24.54
N ILE A 149 20.39 27.73 -25.13
CA ILE A 149 19.63 26.48 -25.18
C ILE A 149 20.35 25.38 -24.43
N GLY A 150 19.58 24.52 -23.78
CA GLY A 150 20.12 23.40 -23.01
C GLY A 150 19.14 22.25 -22.90
N VAL A 151 19.49 21.30 -22.04
CA VAL A 151 18.71 20.09 -21.80
C VAL A 151 18.51 19.88 -20.31
N SER A 152 17.49 19.09 -19.95
CA SER A 152 17.22 18.66 -18.59
C SER A 152 17.00 17.16 -18.57
N ASN A 153 17.53 16.49 -17.54
CA ASN A 153 17.41 15.04 -17.36
C ASN A 153 18.09 14.19 -18.44
N PHE A 154 19.12 14.71 -19.10
CA PHE A 154 19.89 13.94 -20.08
C PHE A 154 21.02 13.18 -19.39
N GLY A 155 21.00 11.84 -19.48
CA GLY A 155 22.12 10.99 -19.09
C GLY A 155 23.20 10.94 -20.18
N ILE A 156 24.36 10.34 -19.84
CA ILE A 156 25.54 10.26 -20.73
C ILE A 156 25.18 9.69 -22.11
N LYS A 157 24.40 8.60 -22.16
CA LYS A 157 23.98 7.99 -23.44
C LYS A 157 23.18 8.95 -24.34
N ASN A 158 22.30 9.76 -23.75
CA ASN A 158 21.49 10.70 -24.52
C ASN A 158 22.34 11.86 -25.04
N LEU A 159 23.26 12.36 -24.20
CA LEU A 159 24.21 13.40 -24.60
C LEU A 159 25.16 12.91 -25.69
N GLU A 160 25.69 11.68 -25.58
CA GLU A 160 26.52 11.09 -26.62
C GLU A 160 25.76 10.92 -27.93
N LYS A 161 24.51 10.45 -27.88
CA LYS A 161 23.67 10.33 -29.06
C LYS A 161 23.46 11.69 -29.72
N LEU A 162 23.18 12.72 -28.92
CA LEU A 162 22.96 14.08 -29.40
C LEU A 162 24.23 14.69 -30.01
N LEU A 163 25.36 14.61 -29.32
CA LEU A 163 26.62 15.25 -29.74
C LEU A 163 27.29 14.54 -30.93
N LYS A 164 27.04 13.24 -31.14
CA LYS A 164 27.53 12.49 -32.30
C LYS A 164 26.72 12.74 -33.57
N ASP A 165 25.50 13.24 -33.43
CA ASP A 165 24.62 13.45 -34.58
C ASP A 165 25.12 14.65 -35.42
N PRO A 166 25.24 14.51 -36.76
CA PRO A 166 25.77 15.56 -37.62
C PRO A 166 24.93 16.86 -37.62
N SER A 167 23.67 16.78 -37.21
CA SER A 167 22.78 17.94 -37.10
C SER A 167 22.98 18.77 -35.81
N CYS A 168 23.74 18.25 -34.84
CA CYS A 168 24.11 18.97 -33.63
C CYS A 168 25.26 19.94 -33.93
N LYS A 169 24.94 21.21 -34.12
CA LYS A 169 25.89 22.30 -34.36
C LYS A 169 26.19 23.11 -33.10
N ILE A 170 25.23 23.19 -32.19
CA ILE A 170 25.33 23.90 -30.91
C ILE A 170 25.35 22.85 -29.79
N VAL A 171 26.43 22.87 -29.01
CA VAL A 171 26.56 22.06 -27.79
C VAL A 171 25.64 22.65 -26.71
N PRO A 172 24.80 21.84 -26.02
CA PRO A 172 23.93 22.35 -24.96
C PRO A 172 24.70 23.18 -23.92
N ALA A 173 24.23 24.38 -23.60
CA ALA A 173 24.92 25.25 -22.64
C ALA A 173 24.80 24.73 -21.21
N VAL A 174 23.64 24.13 -20.89
CA VAL A 174 23.30 23.61 -19.56
C VAL A 174 22.69 22.22 -19.69
N ASN A 175 23.04 21.32 -18.75
CA ASN A 175 22.30 20.11 -18.45
C ASN A 175 21.77 20.19 -17.01
N GLN A 176 20.47 20.44 -16.86
CA GLN A 176 19.82 20.51 -15.55
C GLN A 176 19.44 19.11 -15.07
N ILE A 177 19.98 18.68 -13.92
CA ILE A 177 19.85 17.30 -13.41
C ILE A 177 19.62 17.29 -11.90
N GLU A 178 19.09 16.18 -11.40
CA GLU A 178 18.91 15.98 -9.96
C GLU A 178 20.27 15.79 -9.30
N LEU A 179 20.64 16.71 -8.40
CA LEU A 179 21.92 16.68 -7.71
C LEU A 179 21.75 17.03 -6.24
N HIS A 180 22.00 16.04 -5.38
CA HIS A 180 22.10 16.20 -3.93
C HIS A 180 23.03 15.10 -3.38
N PRO A 181 23.47 15.14 -2.11
CA PRO A 181 24.42 14.16 -1.58
C PRO A 181 23.99 12.70 -1.75
N ASN A 182 22.69 12.39 -1.70
CA ASN A 182 22.19 11.03 -1.94
C ASN A 182 22.05 10.66 -3.44
N ASN A 183 22.28 11.60 -4.36
CA ASN A 183 22.32 11.41 -5.81
C ASN A 183 23.37 12.34 -6.48
N PRO A 184 24.68 12.17 -6.20
CA PRO A 184 25.71 13.13 -6.60
C PRO A 184 26.12 13.01 -8.08
N SER A 185 25.69 11.94 -8.78
CA SER A 185 25.92 11.70 -10.22
C SER A 185 27.32 12.10 -10.76
N PRO A 186 28.44 11.71 -10.11
CA PRO A 186 29.77 12.26 -10.39
C PRO A 186 30.25 12.00 -11.83
N LYS A 187 29.90 10.84 -12.40
CA LYS A 187 30.25 10.50 -13.80
C LYS A 187 29.55 11.42 -14.80
N LEU A 188 28.29 11.76 -14.56
CA LEU A 188 27.51 12.61 -15.46
C LEU A 188 27.98 14.06 -15.38
N VAL A 189 28.25 14.57 -14.17
CA VAL A 189 28.79 15.91 -13.98
C VAL A 189 30.15 16.03 -14.65
N ALA A 190 31.08 15.09 -14.42
CA ALA A 190 32.39 15.10 -15.07
C ALA A 190 32.28 15.03 -16.60
N TYR A 191 31.33 14.24 -17.12
CA TYR A 191 31.06 14.18 -18.55
C TYR A 191 30.57 15.52 -19.09
N ASN A 192 29.58 16.15 -18.44
CA ASN A 192 29.08 17.47 -18.80
C ASN A 192 30.24 18.49 -18.86
N THR A 193 31.06 18.56 -17.81
CA THR A 193 32.23 19.45 -17.74
C THR A 193 33.21 19.19 -18.89
N SER A 194 33.52 17.92 -19.21
CA SER A 194 34.43 17.57 -20.31
C SER A 194 33.94 18.02 -21.70
N LYS A 195 32.63 18.28 -21.84
CA LYS A 195 31.99 18.76 -23.06
C LYS A 195 31.69 20.26 -23.04
N GLY A 196 32.11 20.97 -22.00
CA GLY A 196 31.78 22.39 -21.80
C GLY A 196 30.31 22.64 -21.45
N ILE A 197 29.58 21.61 -21.01
CA ILE A 197 28.17 21.71 -20.61
C ILE A 197 28.13 22.02 -19.11
N HIS A 198 27.52 23.15 -18.73
CA HIS A 198 27.34 23.49 -17.32
C HIS A 198 26.27 22.61 -16.67
N SER A 199 26.47 22.20 -15.42
CA SER A 199 25.46 21.43 -14.68
C SER A 199 24.66 22.36 -13.78
N THR A 200 23.35 22.16 -13.71
CA THR A 200 22.47 22.84 -12.74
C THR A 200 21.74 21.79 -11.91
N GLY A 201 21.93 21.84 -10.60
CA GLY A 201 21.32 20.91 -9.64
C GLY A 201 19.92 21.33 -9.23
N TYR A 202 18.91 20.65 -9.75
CA TYR A 202 17.54 20.73 -9.22
C TYR A 202 17.35 19.73 -8.08
N SER A 203 16.32 19.94 -7.24
CA SER A 203 16.08 19.14 -6.03
C SER A 203 17.33 19.05 -5.14
N CYS A 204 18.12 20.13 -5.09
CA CYS A 204 19.38 20.19 -4.34
C CYS A 204 19.20 19.97 -2.82
N LEU A 205 17.98 20.12 -2.32
CA LEU A 205 17.60 19.85 -0.94
C LEU A 205 17.00 18.43 -0.73
N GLY A 206 16.95 17.60 -1.77
CA GLY A 206 16.35 16.26 -1.74
C GLY A 206 14.82 16.19 -1.76
N SER A 207 14.15 17.29 -2.12
CA SER A 207 12.69 17.46 -2.22
C SER A 207 11.92 17.29 -0.90
N THR A 208 10.59 17.32 -0.97
CA THR A 208 9.69 17.21 0.17
C THR A 208 9.87 15.86 0.88
N HIS A 209 9.95 15.87 2.21
CA HIS A 209 10.17 14.69 3.06
C HIS A 209 11.50 13.94 2.79
N SER A 210 12.53 14.66 2.32
CA SER A 210 13.84 14.06 2.08
C SER A 210 14.42 13.35 3.32
N PRO A 211 14.96 12.13 3.19
CA PRO A 211 15.70 11.49 4.27
C PRO A 211 16.98 12.26 4.65
N LEU A 212 17.47 13.15 3.77
CA LEU A 212 18.60 14.04 4.06
C LEU A 212 18.40 14.82 5.36
N TYR A 213 17.17 15.27 5.65
CA TYR A 213 16.90 16.06 6.86
C TYR A 213 16.98 15.25 8.16
N ARG A 214 17.07 13.92 8.07
CA ARG A 214 17.26 13.00 9.21
C ARG A 214 18.68 12.43 9.27
N ASP A 215 19.53 12.75 8.29
CA ASP A 215 20.90 12.24 8.25
C ASP A 215 21.73 12.88 9.38
N LYS A 216 22.30 12.02 10.23
CA LYS A 216 23.05 12.46 11.41
C LYS A 216 24.35 13.19 11.04
N THR A 217 24.94 12.88 9.89
CA THR A 217 26.17 13.51 9.41
C THR A 217 25.86 14.95 9.00
N LEU A 218 24.80 15.14 8.20
CA LEU A 218 24.35 16.47 7.78
C LEU A 218 23.95 17.35 8.97
N LEU A 219 23.18 16.80 9.92
CA LEU A 219 22.73 17.55 11.10
C LEU A 219 23.91 18.01 11.98
N LYS A 220 24.87 17.11 12.25
CA LYS A 220 26.09 17.46 13.01
C LYS A 220 26.94 18.50 12.29
N LEU A 221 27.04 18.41 10.97
CA LEU A 221 27.80 19.37 10.17
C LEU A 221 27.15 20.75 10.17
N ALA A 222 25.81 20.79 10.04
CA ALA A 222 25.02 22.01 10.14
C ALA A 222 25.20 22.69 11.52
N GLU A 223 25.12 21.91 12.61
CA GLU A 223 25.38 22.38 13.98
C GLU A 223 26.79 22.94 14.13
N LYS A 224 27.81 22.19 13.68
CA LYS A 224 29.23 22.62 13.73
C LYS A 224 29.47 23.95 13.00
N LYS A 225 28.74 24.21 11.92
CA LYS A 225 28.86 25.45 11.13
C LYS A 225 27.96 26.58 11.64
N GLY A 226 27.04 26.31 12.57
CA GLY A 226 26.01 27.27 12.97
C GLY A 226 25.08 27.64 11.80
N LYS A 227 24.80 26.68 10.91
CA LYS A 227 24.00 26.87 9.69
C LYS A 227 22.86 25.85 9.63
N THR A 228 21.90 26.10 8.76
CA THR A 228 20.82 25.14 8.51
C THR A 228 21.31 23.98 7.62
N PRO A 229 20.71 22.78 7.73
CA PRO A 229 21.00 21.67 6.81
C PRO A 229 20.84 22.07 5.33
N GLN A 230 19.86 22.93 5.03
CA GLN A 230 19.60 23.42 3.67
C GLN A 230 20.77 24.26 3.15
N GLN A 231 21.28 25.18 3.96
CA GLN A 231 22.45 26.00 3.60
C GLN A 231 23.69 25.14 3.34
N VAL A 232 23.92 24.09 4.15
CA VAL A 232 25.00 23.11 3.93
C VAL A 232 24.86 22.40 2.59
N LEU A 233 23.66 21.94 2.24
CA LEU A 233 23.41 21.28 0.96
C LEU A 233 23.65 22.21 -0.25
N LEU A 234 23.27 23.49 -0.13
CA LEU A 234 23.48 24.49 -1.18
C LEU A 234 24.97 24.78 -1.38
N VAL A 235 25.69 25.07 -0.30
CA VAL A 235 27.14 25.34 -0.35
C VAL A 235 27.91 24.13 -0.87
N TRP A 236 27.51 22.91 -0.48
CA TRP A 236 28.08 21.69 -1.05
C TRP A 236 27.97 21.68 -2.58
N GLY A 237 26.79 21.96 -3.15
CA GLY A 237 26.63 22.01 -4.61
C GLY A 237 27.48 23.09 -5.29
N LEU A 238 27.55 24.28 -4.68
CA LEU A 238 28.32 25.42 -5.19
C LEU A 238 29.84 25.20 -5.18
N GLN A 239 30.35 24.53 -4.15
CA GLN A 239 31.76 24.15 -4.06
C GLN A 239 32.12 23.01 -5.02
N LYS A 240 31.15 22.15 -5.38
CA LYS A 240 31.33 21.14 -6.43
C LYS A 240 31.32 21.71 -7.85
N GLY A 241 30.97 23.00 -8.01
CA GLY A 241 31.13 23.73 -9.27
C GLY A 241 29.90 23.76 -10.18
N TRP A 242 28.71 23.47 -9.65
CA TRP A 242 27.45 23.60 -10.39
C TRP A 242 26.52 24.64 -9.75
N SER A 243 25.58 25.17 -10.54
CA SER A 243 24.55 26.05 -9.99
C SER A 243 23.46 25.25 -9.27
N VAL A 244 22.80 25.85 -8.28
CA VAL A 244 21.74 25.23 -7.47
C VAL A 244 20.47 26.06 -7.53
N ILE A 245 19.31 25.39 -7.59
CA ILE A 245 18.00 26.04 -7.70
C ILE A 245 17.03 25.55 -6.62
N PRO A 246 17.26 25.89 -5.32
CA PRO A 246 16.34 25.52 -4.25
C PRO A 246 14.92 26.02 -4.51
N LYS A 247 13.93 25.15 -4.30
CA LYS A 247 12.51 25.51 -4.36
C LYS A 247 12.02 25.96 -2.99
N SER A 248 11.36 27.12 -2.93
CA SER A 248 10.60 27.56 -1.76
C SER A 248 9.55 28.60 -2.17
N VAL A 249 8.41 28.60 -1.47
CA VAL A 249 7.42 29.70 -1.50
C VAL A 249 7.34 30.45 -0.17
N ASN A 250 8.05 29.96 0.85
CA ASN A 250 8.08 30.59 2.16
C ASN A 250 9.20 31.63 2.20
N LYS A 251 8.87 32.89 2.50
CA LYS A 251 9.80 34.02 2.54
C LYS A 251 11.01 33.76 3.45
N ALA A 252 10.79 33.29 4.69
CA ALA A 252 11.89 33.05 5.62
C ALA A 252 12.88 31.99 5.11
N ARG A 253 12.38 30.96 4.41
CA ARG A 253 13.25 29.96 3.77
C ARG A 253 13.97 30.50 2.54
N ILE A 254 13.34 31.38 1.76
CA ILE A 254 13.99 32.05 0.62
C ILE A 254 15.15 32.91 1.14
N ASP A 255 14.90 33.70 2.18
CA ASP A 255 15.92 34.54 2.81
C ASP A 255 17.07 33.68 3.37
N ALA A 256 16.75 32.63 4.13
CA ALA A 256 17.75 31.72 4.70
C ALA A 256 18.57 30.95 3.65
N ASN A 257 17.95 30.53 2.54
CA ASN A 257 18.65 29.86 1.44
C ASN A 257 19.64 30.79 0.72
N PHE A 258 19.42 32.10 0.76
CA PHE A 258 20.31 33.10 0.19
C PHE A 258 21.43 33.52 1.16
N ASP A 259 21.23 33.37 2.48
CA ASP A 259 22.22 33.72 3.51
C ASP A 259 23.36 32.66 3.64
N ILE A 260 24.04 32.38 2.53
CA ILE A 260 25.10 31.37 2.41
C ILE A 260 26.51 31.95 2.29
N ASP A 261 26.66 33.28 2.29
CA ASP A 261 27.96 33.96 2.18
C ASP A 261 28.77 33.94 3.50
N GLY A 262 30.09 34.13 3.38
CA GLY A 262 31.01 34.28 4.51
C GLY A 262 31.51 32.98 5.13
N TRP A 263 31.20 31.83 4.54
CA TRP A 263 31.67 30.53 5.02
C TRP A 263 31.72 29.48 3.90
N GLU A 264 32.40 28.37 4.16
CA GLU A 264 32.50 27.24 3.24
C GLU A 264 32.64 25.90 3.99
N LEU A 265 32.51 24.79 3.26
CA LEU A 265 32.82 23.45 3.75
C LEU A 265 34.30 23.15 3.47
N THR A 266 34.96 22.48 4.41
CA THR A 266 36.31 21.98 4.17
C THR A 266 36.28 20.79 3.21
N ALA A 267 37.42 20.46 2.60
CA ALA A 267 37.52 19.29 1.71
C ALA A 267 37.06 17.99 2.39
N ASP A 268 37.37 17.82 3.68
CA ASP A 268 36.91 16.66 4.47
C ASP A 268 35.39 16.65 4.66
N GLU A 269 34.78 17.81 4.89
CA GLU A 269 33.33 17.95 5.07
C GLU A 269 32.58 17.68 3.74
N VAL A 270 33.12 18.17 2.62
CA VAL A 270 32.62 17.82 1.28
C VAL A 270 32.72 16.32 1.03
N ASN A 271 33.87 15.70 1.37
CA ASN A 271 34.07 14.25 1.25
C ASN A 271 33.11 13.45 2.15
N GLN A 272 32.77 13.94 3.34
CA GLN A 272 31.78 13.31 4.21
C GLN A 272 30.39 13.29 3.56
N LEU A 273 29.98 14.39 2.93
CA LEU A 273 28.69 14.50 2.22
C LEU A 273 28.66 13.65 0.94
N ASP A 274 29.76 13.59 0.19
CA ASP A 274 29.86 12.74 -1.01
C ASP A 274 29.66 11.25 -0.66
N ASN A 275 30.10 10.86 0.54
CA ASN A 275 30.08 9.48 1.04
C ASN A 275 28.89 9.14 1.95
N LEU A 276 27.81 9.94 1.92
CA LEU A 276 26.55 9.52 2.57
C LEU A 276 26.10 8.15 2.04
N ARG A 277 25.69 7.28 2.98
CA ARG A 277 25.38 5.87 2.68
C ARG A 277 24.09 5.71 1.89
N ASP A 278 23.09 6.51 2.21
CA ASP A 278 21.78 6.43 1.60
C ASP A 278 21.83 7.00 0.19
N ARG A 279 21.28 6.26 -0.78
CA ARG A 279 21.13 6.71 -2.17
C ARG A 279 19.66 6.64 -2.55
N PHE A 280 19.13 7.75 -3.04
CA PHE A 280 17.76 7.80 -3.55
C PHE A 280 17.69 8.83 -4.68
N LYS A 281 16.72 8.65 -5.57
CA LYS A 281 16.39 9.60 -6.60
C LYS A 281 14.98 10.12 -6.36
N VAL A 282 14.81 11.44 -6.25
CA VAL A 282 13.49 12.09 -6.09
C VAL A 282 12.62 11.83 -7.31
N VAL A 283 13.18 12.05 -8.49
CA VAL A 283 12.46 11.97 -9.75
C VAL A 283 12.73 10.63 -10.40
N VAL A 284 11.84 9.70 -10.13
CA VAL A 284 11.81 8.40 -10.82
C VAL A 284 11.10 8.61 -12.15
N VAL A 285 11.84 8.52 -13.26
CA VAL A 285 11.21 8.30 -14.56
C VAL A 285 10.54 6.94 -14.44
N SER A 286 9.21 6.88 -14.61
CA SER A 286 8.45 5.63 -14.63
C SER A 286 8.80 4.82 -15.89
N LEU A 287 10.05 4.37 -15.97
CA LEU A 287 10.54 3.28 -16.81
C LEU A 287 10.24 1.92 -16.17
N THR A 288 9.58 1.91 -15.01
CA THR A 288 9.20 0.70 -14.27
C THR A 288 8.35 -0.29 -15.08
N PRO A 289 7.56 0.10 -16.11
CA PRO A 289 6.97 -0.89 -17.03
C PRO A 289 7.92 -1.29 -18.16
N LEU A 290 8.72 -0.37 -18.72
CA LEU A 290 9.52 -0.61 -19.93
C LEU A 290 10.83 -1.36 -19.67
N LEU A 291 11.53 -1.06 -18.57
CA LEU A 291 12.74 -1.80 -18.16
C LEU A 291 12.40 -3.19 -17.65
N SER A 292 11.28 -3.33 -16.93
CA SER A 292 10.79 -4.65 -16.52
C SER A 292 10.30 -5.45 -17.74
N ARG A 293 9.60 -4.83 -18.69
CA ARG A 293 9.21 -5.48 -19.95
C ARG A 293 10.40 -5.85 -20.81
N TYR A 294 11.42 -5.00 -20.93
CA TYR A 294 12.65 -5.29 -21.68
C TYR A 294 13.51 -6.37 -20.99
N ALA A 295 13.66 -6.31 -19.66
CA ALA A 295 14.36 -7.34 -18.90
C ALA A 295 13.61 -8.67 -18.95
N TYR A 296 12.28 -8.64 -18.86
CA TYR A 296 11.41 -9.80 -19.01
C TYR A 296 11.48 -10.35 -20.43
N GLU A 297 11.47 -9.52 -21.46
CA GLU A 297 11.54 -9.94 -22.87
C GLU A 297 12.90 -10.54 -23.22
N LYS A 298 13.98 -9.99 -22.67
CA LYS A 298 15.34 -10.53 -22.85
C LYS A 298 15.55 -11.83 -22.08
N ALA A 299 15.01 -11.92 -20.86
CA ALA A 299 14.99 -13.16 -20.08
C ALA A 299 14.09 -14.22 -20.74
N TYR A 300 12.94 -13.81 -21.28
CA TYR A 300 11.99 -14.66 -21.99
C TYR A 300 12.58 -15.18 -23.30
N LYS A 301 13.29 -14.37 -24.10
CA LYS A 301 14.02 -14.87 -25.28
C LYS A 301 15.10 -15.88 -24.92
N ALA A 302 15.89 -15.60 -23.88
CA ALA A 302 16.93 -16.52 -23.41
C ALA A 302 16.36 -17.83 -22.82
N LEU A 303 15.15 -17.78 -22.24
CA LEU A 303 14.41 -18.95 -21.77
C LEU A 303 13.74 -19.71 -22.92
N LYS A 304 13.21 -18.99 -23.92
CA LYS A 304 12.54 -19.55 -25.09
C LYS A 304 13.52 -20.27 -26.03
N GLU A 305 14.75 -19.78 -26.15
CA GLU A 305 15.83 -20.49 -26.87
C GLU A 305 16.31 -21.75 -26.15
N LYS A 306 15.97 -21.91 -24.85
CA LYS A 306 16.34 -23.06 -24.03
C LYS A 306 15.19 -24.05 -23.78
N LEU A 307 14.01 -23.81 -24.35
CA LEU A 307 12.84 -24.68 -24.21
C LEU A 307 12.49 -25.27 -25.59
N PRO A 308 12.29 -26.60 -25.71
CA PRO A 308 11.76 -27.18 -26.94
C PRO A 308 10.32 -26.72 -27.20
N ASP A 309 9.95 -26.57 -28.48
CA ASP A 309 8.60 -26.15 -28.90
C ASP A 309 7.50 -27.09 -28.37
N PRO A 310 6.29 -26.56 -28.10
CA PRO A 310 5.32 -27.24 -27.25
C PRO A 310 4.51 -28.26 -28.04
N THR A 311 4.68 -29.54 -27.71
CA THR A 311 3.62 -30.53 -27.90
C THR A 311 2.66 -30.49 -26.72
N GLN A 312 1.38 -30.24 -27.05
CA GLN A 312 0.15 -30.56 -26.31
C GLN A 312 -0.13 -29.86 -24.96
N GLN A 313 -1.36 -29.32 -24.88
CA GLN A 313 -2.01 -28.88 -23.65
C GLN A 313 -2.09 -30.04 -22.65
N VAL A 314 -1.24 -30.01 -21.63
CA VAL A 314 -1.36 -30.88 -20.47
C VAL A 314 -2.26 -30.17 -19.46
N ALA A 315 -3.41 -30.77 -19.14
CA ALA A 315 -4.25 -30.38 -18.03
C ALA A 315 -3.41 -30.33 -16.73
N LEU A 316 -3.47 -29.21 -16.01
CA LEU A 316 -2.74 -29.00 -14.76
C LEU A 316 -3.13 -30.06 -13.73
N ARG A 317 -2.22 -31.01 -13.51
CA ARG A 317 -2.30 -32.01 -12.44
C ARG A 317 -1.60 -31.43 -11.21
N LEU A 318 -2.35 -31.20 -10.15
CA LEU A 318 -1.81 -30.84 -8.83
C LEU A 318 -0.82 -31.93 -8.37
N GLN A 319 0.42 -31.52 -8.08
CA GLN A 319 1.38 -32.38 -7.39
C GLN A 319 1.72 -31.79 -6.01
N PRO A 320 1.62 -32.57 -4.93
CA PRO A 320 2.19 -32.18 -3.64
C PRO A 320 3.72 -32.21 -3.74
N SER A 321 4.37 -31.08 -3.42
CA SER A 321 5.83 -31.02 -3.29
C SER A 321 6.23 -31.32 -1.85
N TYR A 322 6.87 -32.46 -1.61
CA TYR A 322 7.48 -32.77 -0.31
C TYR A 322 8.81 -32.04 -0.18
N ALA A 323 8.88 -31.06 0.72
CA ALA A 323 10.12 -30.37 1.05
C ALA A 323 10.82 -31.10 2.22
N TRP A 324 12.00 -31.64 1.97
CA TRP A 324 12.85 -32.19 3.04
C TRP A 324 13.47 -31.03 3.84
N ILE A 325 13.05 -30.88 5.09
CA ILE A 325 13.69 -29.97 6.04
C ILE A 325 14.69 -30.80 6.85
N ASN A 326 15.98 -30.50 6.69
CA ASN A 326 17.03 -31.09 7.50
C ASN A 326 16.76 -30.79 8.99
N THR A 327 16.37 -31.82 9.75
CA THR A 327 16.36 -31.76 11.21
C THR A 327 17.80 -31.60 11.69
N ARG A 328 18.23 -30.38 12.01
CA ARG A 328 19.48 -30.19 12.75
C ARG A 328 19.32 -30.91 14.08
N ARG A 329 20.03 -32.04 14.24
CA ARG A 329 20.07 -32.77 15.52
C ARG A 329 20.55 -31.80 16.61
N PRO A 330 19.87 -31.74 17.77
CA PRO A 330 20.36 -30.95 18.89
C PRO A 330 21.70 -31.55 19.36
N ILE A 331 22.76 -30.73 19.36
CA ILE A 331 24.05 -31.14 19.91
C ILE A 331 23.84 -31.34 21.42
N ASN A 332 24.10 -32.55 21.90
CA ASN A 332 23.97 -32.91 23.31
C ASN A 332 24.87 -32.00 24.17
N ARG A 333 24.40 -31.55 25.35
CA ARG A 333 25.09 -30.55 26.20
C ARG A 333 26.51 -30.99 26.58
N ALA A 334 26.71 -32.29 26.77
CA ALA A 334 28.01 -32.89 27.04
C ALA A 334 28.97 -32.86 25.82
N ALA A 335 28.44 -32.95 24.59
CA ALA A 335 29.22 -32.88 23.36
C ALA A 335 29.66 -31.43 23.06
N ALA A 336 28.80 -30.44 23.34
CA ALA A 336 29.15 -29.02 23.26
C ALA A 336 30.25 -28.65 24.27
N ILE A 337 30.18 -29.18 25.50
CA ILE A 337 31.22 -28.97 26.52
C ILE A 337 32.54 -29.64 26.11
N ARG A 338 32.49 -30.85 25.54
CA ARG A 338 33.69 -31.55 25.03
C ARG A 338 34.36 -30.81 23.86
N GLN A 339 33.58 -30.25 22.93
CA GLN A 339 34.11 -29.43 21.84
C GLN A 339 34.66 -28.08 22.33
N SER A 340 34.10 -27.53 23.41
CA SER A 340 34.62 -26.30 24.03
C SER A 340 35.85 -26.51 24.93
N ARG A 341 36.23 -27.77 25.23
CA ARG A 341 37.25 -28.11 26.25
C ARG A 341 38.40 -29.00 25.76
N GLY A 342 38.74 -29.01 24.47
CA GLY A 342 39.87 -29.83 24.00
C GLY A 342 40.63 -29.27 22.81
N ARG A 343 41.74 -28.56 23.07
CA ARG A 343 43.13 -28.91 22.68
C ARG A 343 44.05 -27.68 22.76
N TYR A 344 44.68 -27.47 23.93
CA TYR A 344 46.09 -27.07 24.06
C TYR A 344 46.54 -27.49 25.48
N PHE A 345 47.13 -28.67 25.60
CA PHE A 345 48.05 -28.96 26.69
C PHE A 345 49.42 -29.18 26.05
N SER A 346 50.31 -28.21 26.23
CA SER A 346 51.74 -28.43 26.21
C SER A 346 52.15 -29.01 27.55
N THR A 347 52.87 -30.12 27.55
CA THR A 347 53.66 -30.57 28.70
C THR A 347 55.13 -30.64 28.29
N ARG A 348 55.92 -29.68 28.75
CA ARG A 348 57.17 -29.87 29.52
C ARG A 348 57.99 -28.58 29.56
N ALA A 349 58.54 -28.34 30.73
CA ALA A 349 59.45 -27.25 31.07
C ALA A 349 60.82 -27.44 30.41
N ALA A 350 61.41 -26.33 29.95
CA ALA A 350 62.80 -25.87 30.21
C ALA A 350 63.28 -24.94 29.08
N GLY A 351 63.77 -23.76 29.47
CA GLY A 351 64.81 -23.03 28.72
C GLY A 351 64.40 -21.82 27.89
N GLY A 352 64.82 -20.64 28.34
CA GLY A 352 65.54 -19.66 27.51
C GLY A 352 64.75 -18.73 26.58
N PHE A 353 64.71 -17.45 26.96
CA PHE A 353 64.82 -16.24 26.12
C PHE A 353 64.57 -16.38 24.60
N VAL A 354 63.60 -15.60 24.08
CA VAL A 354 63.77 -14.64 22.96
C VAL A 354 62.41 -13.99 22.62
N SER A 355 62.40 -12.65 22.57
CA SER A 355 61.45 -11.78 21.85
C SER A 355 60.02 -11.68 22.42
N ALA A 356 59.54 -10.59 23.06
CA ALA A 356 59.88 -9.18 22.93
C ALA A 356 60.01 -8.71 21.46
N LEU A 357 58.91 -8.81 20.68
CA LEU A 357 58.57 -7.87 19.61
C LEU A 357 57.23 -8.26 18.94
N ARG A 358 56.22 -7.42 19.19
CA ARG A 358 54.99 -7.13 18.42
C ARG A 358 53.73 -7.09 19.28
N SER A 359 53.76 -6.23 20.29
CA SER A 359 52.58 -5.44 20.64
C SER A 359 52.45 -4.29 19.62
N GLY A 360 51.37 -4.26 18.85
CA GLY A 360 51.13 -3.14 17.94
C GLY A 360 49.83 -3.28 17.15
N VAL A 361 48.80 -2.59 17.65
CA VAL A 361 47.65 -2.05 16.90
C VAL A 361 46.50 -3.02 16.60
N ARG A 362 45.44 -2.95 17.43
CA ARG A 362 44.08 -2.62 16.98
C ARG A 362 43.16 -2.38 18.17
N GLY A 363 42.71 -1.13 18.28
CA GLY A 363 41.77 -0.65 19.29
C GLY A 363 40.31 -1.02 19.01
N ASP A 364 39.54 -0.84 20.07
CA ASP A 364 38.16 -1.24 20.32
C ASP A 364 37.12 -0.84 19.26
N GLN A 365 36.19 -1.77 18.99
CA GLN A 365 34.82 -1.44 18.60
C GLN A 365 33.84 -2.08 19.59
N ALA A 366 33.18 -1.23 20.38
CA ALA A 366 32.07 -1.59 21.25
C ALA A 366 30.85 -1.99 20.41
N ALA A 367 30.62 -3.30 20.27
CA ALA A 367 29.37 -3.84 19.77
C ALA A 367 28.27 -3.71 20.84
N TYR A 368 27.14 -3.12 20.47
CA TYR A 368 25.91 -3.08 21.25
C TYR A 368 25.61 -4.46 21.84
N GLN A 369 25.60 -4.56 23.18
CA GLN A 369 25.19 -5.74 23.92
C GLN A 369 23.69 -6.02 23.64
N LYS A 370 23.39 -6.93 22.71
CA LYS A 370 22.09 -7.58 22.67
C LYS A 370 21.91 -8.30 24.01
N SER A 371 20.82 -7.98 24.74
CA SER A 371 20.62 -8.53 26.07
C SER A 371 20.66 -10.07 26.02
N ARG A 372 21.48 -10.66 26.89
CA ARG A 372 21.57 -12.13 27.06
C ARG A 372 20.20 -12.76 27.33
N ILE A 373 19.28 -11.98 27.90
CA ILE A 373 17.90 -12.35 28.22
C ILE A 373 17.12 -12.69 26.94
N ALA A 374 17.15 -11.84 25.90
CA ALA A 374 16.45 -12.12 24.64
C ALA A 374 17.00 -13.39 23.94
N SER A 375 18.32 -13.58 23.99
CA SER A 375 18.96 -14.79 23.45
C SER A 375 18.64 -16.05 24.26
N ASN A 376 18.43 -15.92 25.57
CA ASN A 376 18.08 -17.04 26.45
C ASN A 376 16.59 -17.39 26.36
N ILE A 377 15.71 -16.42 26.18
CA ILE A 377 14.28 -16.64 25.93
C ILE A 377 14.08 -17.35 24.60
N GLY A 378 14.78 -16.96 23.54
CA GLY A 378 14.75 -17.67 22.25
C GLY A 378 15.39 -19.06 22.26
N ARG A 379 16.14 -19.40 23.32
CA ARG A 379 16.77 -20.73 23.52
C ARG A 379 15.96 -21.66 24.40
N LEU A 380 14.94 -21.16 25.11
CA LEU A 380 14.00 -22.00 25.84
C LEU A 380 13.08 -22.67 24.82
N THR A 381 13.24 -23.99 24.68
CA THR A 381 12.46 -24.84 23.79
C THR A 381 10.98 -24.75 24.16
N SER A 382 10.17 -24.09 23.33
CA SER A 382 8.71 -23.97 23.46
C SER A 382 7.94 -25.27 23.20
N ARG A 383 8.63 -26.39 23.02
CA ARG A 383 8.06 -27.69 22.63
C ARG A 383 8.01 -28.64 23.83
N ALA A 384 7.13 -28.37 24.78
CA ALA A 384 6.65 -29.41 25.69
C ALA A 384 5.19 -29.73 25.35
N PRO A 385 4.83 -31.02 25.23
CA PRO A 385 3.49 -31.43 24.84
C PRO A 385 2.45 -30.92 25.85
N PHE A 386 1.33 -30.42 25.32
CA PHE A 386 0.19 -29.86 26.07
C PHE A 386 -0.33 -30.81 27.16
N ALA A 387 -0.10 -32.12 27.00
CA ALA A 387 -0.60 -33.17 27.89
C ALA A 387 0.22 -33.39 29.17
N SER A 388 1.51 -33.00 29.22
CA SER A 388 2.35 -33.34 30.39
C SER A 388 2.42 -32.25 31.46
N SER A 389 1.80 -31.09 31.22
CA SER A 389 1.95 -29.89 32.06
C SER A 389 0.66 -29.45 32.75
N LEU A 390 -0.50 -30.05 32.40
CA LEU A 390 -1.82 -29.66 32.92
C LEU A 390 -2.56 -30.74 33.72
N ARG A 391 -1.88 -31.76 34.29
CA ARG A 391 -2.46 -32.56 35.39
C ARG A 391 -1.40 -32.92 36.42
N PRO A 392 -1.56 -32.44 37.67
CA PRO A 392 -2.03 -33.38 38.70
C PRO A 392 -3.05 -32.83 39.70
N ASN A 393 -3.84 -31.79 39.39
CA ASN A 393 -4.82 -31.26 40.36
C ASN A 393 -6.30 -31.35 39.97
N LEU A 394 -6.66 -31.86 38.77
CA LEU A 394 -8.07 -31.89 38.33
C LEU A 394 -8.70 -33.29 38.19
N THR A 395 -7.95 -34.36 38.42
CA THR A 395 -8.53 -35.70 38.62
C THR A 395 -7.84 -36.33 39.82
N GLY A 396 -8.55 -36.36 40.96
CA GLY A 396 -8.16 -37.10 42.14
C GLY A 396 -7.75 -38.52 41.75
N GLY A 397 -6.60 -38.95 42.25
CA GLY A 397 -5.90 -40.12 41.72
C GLY A 397 -6.73 -41.39 41.74
N THR A 398 -7.09 -41.91 40.56
CA THR A 398 -7.67 -43.24 40.39
C THR A 398 -7.50 -43.75 38.95
N LEU A 399 -6.29 -43.75 38.39
CA LEU A 399 -5.95 -44.71 37.32
C LEU A 399 -4.56 -45.28 37.55
N GLY A 400 -4.53 -46.61 37.72
CA GLY A 400 -3.41 -47.40 38.18
C GLY A 400 -2.26 -47.44 37.19
N ARG A 401 -1.04 -47.41 37.75
CA ARG A 401 0.23 -47.62 37.05
C ARG A 401 0.28 -49.04 36.50
N THR A 402 0.24 -49.21 35.18
CA THR A 402 0.75 -50.43 34.53
C THR A 402 2.10 -50.16 33.89
N ALA A 403 2.95 -51.17 34.01
CA ALA A 403 4.40 -51.13 33.91
C ALA A 403 4.94 -50.69 32.54
N GLY A 404 5.97 -49.85 32.54
CA GLY A 404 6.73 -49.55 31.32
C GLY A 404 7.50 -48.22 31.34
N GLY A 405 8.05 -47.80 32.49
CA GLY A 405 8.93 -46.64 32.52
C GLY A 405 10.24 -46.95 31.80
N TYR A 406 10.50 -46.28 30.68
CA TYR A 406 11.76 -46.36 29.94
C TYR A 406 12.92 -45.86 30.80
N ALA A 407 13.70 -46.79 31.35
CA ALA A 407 15.02 -46.50 31.89
C ALA A 407 15.97 -47.66 31.57
N VAL A 408 16.98 -47.37 30.74
CA VAL A 408 18.17 -48.21 30.57
C VAL A 408 18.79 -48.39 31.96
N GLY A 409 18.75 -49.62 32.50
CA GLY A 409 19.33 -49.95 33.81
C GLY A 409 18.35 -50.46 34.88
N ALA A 410 17.08 -50.70 34.56
CA ALA A 410 16.06 -51.20 35.50
C ALA A 410 16.17 -52.70 35.85
N GLY A 411 17.39 -53.19 36.12
CA GLY A 411 17.67 -54.61 36.43
C GLY A 411 18.46 -54.85 37.72
N ARG A 412 18.69 -53.83 38.56
CA ARG A 412 19.36 -54.01 39.87
C ARG A 412 18.42 -53.65 41.01
N PHE A 413 18.23 -54.60 41.94
CA PHE A 413 17.64 -54.34 43.24
C PHE A 413 18.40 -53.17 43.90
N GLY A 414 17.70 -52.07 44.19
CA GLY A 414 18.28 -50.85 44.77
C GLY A 414 18.52 -49.68 43.80
N GLY A 415 18.16 -49.79 42.51
CA GLY A 415 18.26 -48.66 41.58
C GLY A 415 17.28 -47.53 41.89
N ALA A 416 17.78 -46.31 42.09
CA ALA A 416 16.96 -45.12 42.34
C ALA A 416 15.96 -44.86 41.19
N ARG A 417 14.67 -44.91 41.50
CA ARG A 417 13.60 -44.53 40.58
C ARG A 417 13.40 -43.02 40.66
N TYR A 418 13.89 -42.28 39.67
CA TYR A 418 13.65 -40.84 39.59
C TYR A 418 12.24 -40.59 39.07
N PHE A 419 11.36 -40.12 39.95
CA PHE A 419 10.04 -39.59 39.57
C PHE A 419 10.25 -38.22 38.91
N SER A 420 9.82 -38.04 37.67
CA SER A 420 9.85 -36.74 36.98
C SER A 420 8.71 -35.85 37.48
N HIS A 421 8.84 -35.31 38.69
CA HIS A 421 8.01 -34.21 39.18
C HIS A 421 8.90 -32.98 39.43
N GLY A 422 9.32 -32.32 38.35
CA GLY A 422 9.77 -30.93 38.44
C GLY A 422 8.57 -30.01 38.22
N PRO A 423 8.33 -28.98 39.04
CA PRO A 423 7.30 -27.99 38.73
C PRO A 423 7.62 -27.37 37.36
N ALA A 424 6.64 -27.36 36.45
CA ALA A 424 6.80 -26.70 35.17
C ALA A 424 7.17 -25.22 35.42
N ALA A 425 8.22 -24.73 34.77
CA ALA A 425 8.67 -23.36 34.97
C ALA A 425 7.51 -22.39 34.68
N PRO A 426 7.21 -21.38 35.52
CA PRO A 426 6.08 -20.47 35.32
C PRO A 426 6.05 -19.83 33.93
N ALA A 427 7.22 -19.52 33.36
CA ALA A 427 7.36 -19.00 32.00
C ALA A 427 6.85 -19.98 30.91
N GLN A 428 7.00 -21.28 31.14
CA GLN A 428 6.55 -22.33 30.22
C GLN A 428 5.03 -22.48 30.28
N VAL A 429 4.43 -22.42 31.47
CA VAL A 429 2.98 -22.42 31.67
C VAL A 429 2.36 -21.19 31.00
N ILE A 430 2.94 -20.00 31.21
CA ILE A 430 2.46 -18.76 30.57
C ILE A 430 2.54 -18.87 29.03
N SER A 431 3.64 -19.41 28.50
CA SER A 431 3.80 -19.61 27.05
C SER A 431 2.78 -20.59 26.46
N GLN A 432 2.54 -21.71 27.15
CA GLN A 432 1.57 -22.73 26.74
C GLN A 432 0.13 -22.24 26.84
N VAL A 433 -0.24 -21.55 27.92
CA VAL A 433 -1.56 -20.93 28.07
C VAL A 433 -1.75 -19.85 27.01
N SER A 434 -0.73 -19.04 26.75
CA SER A 434 -0.76 -18.03 25.68
C SER A 434 -0.96 -18.67 24.30
N ALA A 435 -0.28 -19.79 24.01
CA ALA A 435 -0.49 -20.56 22.78
C ALA A 435 -1.88 -21.19 22.70
N GLY A 436 -2.39 -21.75 23.81
CA GLY A 436 -3.74 -22.30 23.90
C GLY A 436 -4.83 -21.27 23.68
N VAL A 437 -4.69 -20.07 24.27
CA VAL A 437 -5.60 -18.94 24.07
C VAL A 437 -5.55 -18.45 22.61
N ARG A 438 -4.36 -18.37 22.00
CA ARG A 438 -4.26 -18.06 20.56
C ARG A 438 -4.91 -19.13 19.69
N ALA A 439 -4.68 -20.41 19.97
CA ALA A 439 -5.32 -21.51 19.25
C ALA A 439 -6.85 -21.44 19.37
N PHE A 440 -7.35 -21.07 20.56
CA PHE A 440 -8.77 -20.85 20.78
C PHE A 440 -9.33 -19.73 19.90
N PHE A 441 -8.65 -18.58 19.80
CA PHE A 441 -9.09 -17.45 18.96
C PHE A 441 -9.03 -17.73 17.45
N VAL A 442 -8.22 -18.70 17.02
CA VAL A 442 -8.11 -19.11 15.61
C VAL A 442 -8.88 -20.42 15.34
N SER A 443 -9.45 -21.04 16.38
CA SER A 443 -10.25 -22.25 16.25
C SER A 443 -11.43 -22.02 15.31
N GLY A 444 -11.68 -22.98 14.41
CA GLY A 444 -12.72 -22.87 13.37
C GLY A 444 -12.32 -22.08 12.11
N LYS A 445 -11.11 -21.50 12.06
CA LYS A 445 -10.58 -20.80 10.87
C LYS A 445 -9.57 -21.67 10.12
N LYS A 446 -9.48 -21.49 8.80
CA LYS A 446 -8.57 -22.24 7.91
C LYS A 446 -7.41 -21.35 7.44
N ALA A 447 -6.24 -21.92 7.22
CA ALA A 447 -5.15 -21.24 6.53
C ALA A 447 -5.31 -21.39 5.01
N ARG A 448 -5.33 -20.27 4.28
CA ARG A 448 -5.38 -20.20 2.81
C ARG A 448 -4.12 -19.55 2.26
N PHE A 449 -3.63 -20.05 1.14
CA PHE A 449 -2.44 -19.50 0.49
C PHE A 449 -2.72 -18.12 -0.12
N ASP A 450 -1.81 -17.16 0.15
CA ASP A 450 -1.92 -15.73 -0.20
C ASP A 450 -0.74 -15.28 -1.11
N GLY A 451 -0.13 -16.23 -1.82
CA GLY A 451 0.98 -15.98 -2.72
C GLY A 451 2.36 -16.15 -2.07
N ILE A 452 3.39 -15.74 -2.81
CA ILE A 452 4.80 -15.86 -2.40
C ILE A 452 5.34 -14.46 -2.12
N ASP A 453 6.08 -14.30 -1.02
CA ASP A 453 6.76 -13.04 -0.73
C ASP A 453 7.82 -12.77 -1.81
N PRO A 454 7.75 -11.64 -2.54
CA PRO A 454 8.68 -11.33 -3.62
C PRO A 454 10.13 -11.16 -3.15
N TYR A 455 10.37 -10.93 -1.86
CA TYR A 455 11.71 -10.72 -1.31
C TYR A 455 12.31 -11.97 -0.67
N THR A 456 11.51 -12.77 0.05
CA THR A 456 12.01 -13.97 0.76
C THR A 456 11.78 -15.27 -0.01
N GLY A 457 10.88 -15.27 -1.00
CA GLY A 457 10.47 -16.48 -1.71
C GLY A 457 9.64 -17.45 -0.85
N GLU A 458 9.24 -17.04 0.35
CA GLU A 458 8.44 -17.86 1.26
C GLU A 458 6.95 -17.79 0.90
N LYS A 459 6.25 -18.91 1.09
CA LYS A 459 4.79 -18.99 0.93
C LYS A 459 4.11 -18.19 2.04
N ARG A 460 3.17 -17.33 1.68
CA ARG A 460 2.34 -16.56 2.61
C ARG A 460 0.98 -17.24 2.75
N TYR A 461 0.46 -17.23 3.96
CA TYR A 461 -0.85 -17.80 4.28
C TYR A 461 -1.68 -16.77 5.04
N LYS A 462 -2.96 -16.67 4.72
CA LYS A 462 -3.95 -15.87 5.42
C LYS A 462 -4.93 -16.77 6.17
N ILE A 463 -5.37 -16.33 7.34
CA ILE A 463 -6.40 -17.02 8.12
C ILE A 463 -7.76 -16.58 7.58
N VAL A 464 -8.61 -17.55 7.25
CA VAL A 464 -9.89 -17.35 6.56
C VAL A 464 -10.99 -18.09 7.32
N GLY A 465 -12.14 -17.44 7.52
CA GLY A 465 -13.34 -18.09 8.08
C GLY A 465 -13.91 -19.16 7.15
N ALA A 466 -14.79 -20.03 7.64
CA ALA A 466 -15.44 -21.04 6.80
C ALA A 466 -16.29 -20.40 5.69
N LEU A 467 -17.04 -19.34 6.04
CA LEU A 467 -17.88 -18.58 5.12
C LEU A 467 -17.02 -17.81 4.11
N GLN A 468 -15.99 -17.12 4.58
CA GLN A 468 -15.01 -16.43 3.73
C GLN A 468 -14.34 -17.39 2.72
N ASP A 469 -13.93 -18.59 3.14
CA ASP A 469 -13.30 -19.56 2.23
C ASP A 469 -14.28 -20.04 1.14
N GLN A 470 -15.53 -20.27 1.51
CA GLN A 470 -16.59 -20.65 0.57
C GLN A 470 -16.89 -19.53 -0.44
N ALA A 471 -17.04 -18.29 0.03
CA ALA A 471 -17.28 -17.13 -0.83
C ALA A 471 -16.11 -16.89 -1.79
N GLU A 472 -14.86 -16.93 -1.30
CA GLU A 472 -13.67 -16.76 -2.15
C GLU A 472 -13.52 -17.89 -3.19
N ARG A 473 -13.99 -19.12 -2.90
CA ARG A 473 -14.02 -20.20 -3.89
C ARG A 473 -15.08 -19.96 -4.96
N LYS A 474 -16.28 -19.52 -4.57
CA LYS A 474 -17.36 -19.16 -5.51
C LYS A 474 -16.92 -18.02 -6.44
N MET A 475 -16.37 -16.94 -5.88
CA MET A 475 -15.88 -15.79 -6.64
C MET A 475 -14.71 -16.13 -7.59
N ALA A 476 -13.86 -17.09 -7.23
CA ALA A 476 -12.77 -17.54 -8.10
C ALA A 476 -13.24 -18.44 -9.25
N ALA A 477 -14.36 -19.16 -9.07
CA ALA A 477 -14.93 -20.05 -10.07
C ALA A 477 -15.73 -19.31 -11.15
N ILE A 478 -16.24 -18.11 -10.83
CA ILE A 478 -17.16 -17.34 -11.66
C ILE A 478 -16.43 -16.14 -12.28
N PRO A 479 -16.72 -15.76 -13.55
CA PRO A 479 -16.09 -14.60 -14.16
C PRO A 479 -16.47 -13.29 -13.44
N ARG A 480 -15.54 -12.33 -13.41
CA ARG A 480 -15.71 -11.03 -12.72
C ARG A 480 -16.88 -10.17 -13.23
N THR A 481 -17.40 -10.47 -14.41
CA THR A 481 -18.53 -9.77 -15.02
C THR A 481 -19.89 -10.42 -14.75
N ALA A 482 -19.92 -11.59 -14.10
CA ALA A 482 -21.15 -12.30 -13.78
C ALA A 482 -22.05 -11.48 -12.84
N PRO A 483 -23.38 -11.71 -12.88
CA PRO A 483 -24.30 -11.10 -11.93
C PRO A 483 -23.97 -11.56 -10.50
N GLY A 484 -24.23 -10.68 -9.54
CA GLY A 484 -23.96 -10.94 -8.13
C GLY A 484 -24.51 -9.82 -7.25
N SER A 485 -24.10 -9.84 -5.99
CA SER A 485 -24.40 -8.76 -5.06
C SER A 485 -23.29 -7.71 -5.07
N SER A 486 -23.60 -6.50 -4.64
CA SER A 486 -22.66 -5.39 -4.59
C SER A 486 -22.89 -4.50 -3.37
N ILE A 487 -21.86 -3.79 -2.95
CA ILE A 487 -21.90 -2.83 -1.84
C ILE A 487 -21.62 -1.45 -2.40
N ASP A 488 -22.57 -0.54 -2.24
CA ASP A 488 -22.49 0.84 -2.70
C ASP A 488 -22.16 1.79 -1.55
N PHE A 489 -21.02 2.47 -1.69
CA PHE A 489 -20.57 3.52 -0.78
C PHE A 489 -20.80 4.89 -1.42
N GLN A 490 -21.71 5.69 -0.84
CA GLN A 490 -21.95 7.06 -1.27
C GLN A 490 -20.86 8.01 -0.76
N ILE A 491 -20.27 8.80 -1.66
CA ILE A 491 -19.16 9.73 -1.39
C ILE A 491 -19.59 11.20 -1.49
N SER A 492 -20.82 11.45 -1.96
CA SER A 492 -21.35 12.81 -2.08
C SER A 492 -21.46 13.46 -0.69
N PRO A 493 -20.81 14.62 -0.45
CA PRO A 493 -20.92 15.33 0.81
C PRO A 493 -22.32 15.91 0.96
N THR A 494 -23.01 15.61 2.06
CA THR A 494 -24.28 16.26 2.40
C THR A 494 -23.99 17.68 2.88
N ILE A 495 -24.33 18.69 2.05
CA ILE A 495 -24.18 20.09 2.41
C ILE A 495 -25.43 20.54 3.17
N THR A 496 -25.28 20.74 4.48
CA THR A 496 -26.36 21.19 5.38
C THR A 496 -26.37 22.71 5.57
N ALA A 497 -25.27 23.39 5.24
CA ALA A 497 -25.09 24.83 5.37
C ALA A 497 -26.22 25.65 4.71
N PHE A 498 -26.66 25.27 3.52
CA PHE A 498 -27.75 25.96 2.80
C PHE A 498 -29.12 25.76 3.46
N GLY A 499 -29.36 24.63 4.14
CA GLY A 499 -30.62 24.39 4.85
C GLY A 499 -30.70 25.13 6.18
N MET A 500 -29.57 25.32 6.88
CA MET A 500 -29.52 25.97 8.19
C MET A 500 -29.66 27.49 8.11
N MET A 501 -29.19 28.14 7.04
CA MET A 501 -29.39 29.58 6.84
C MET A 501 -30.87 29.95 6.60
N GLY A 502 -31.61 29.11 5.85
CA GLY A 502 -33.05 29.30 5.66
C GLY A 502 -33.87 29.20 6.95
N GLY A 503 -33.37 28.48 7.96
CA GLY A 503 -33.97 28.44 9.31
C GLY A 503 -33.74 29.72 10.12
N LEU A 504 -32.60 30.38 9.94
CA LEU A 504 -32.28 31.66 10.58
C LEU A 504 -33.05 32.85 9.95
N GLN A 505 -33.35 32.79 8.65
CA GLN A 505 -34.03 33.87 7.92
C GLN A 505 -35.56 33.93 8.09
N LYS A 506 -36.20 33.00 8.83
CA LYS A 506 -37.66 33.07 9.09
C LYS A 506 -38.13 34.31 9.89
N LYS A 507 -37.23 35.25 10.22
CA LYS A 507 -37.56 36.57 10.81
C LYS A 507 -37.36 37.77 9.87
N SER A 508 -36.89 37.61 8.64
CA SER A 508 -36.71 38.73 7.70
C SER A 508 -37.43 38.47 6.37
N THR A 509 -38.50 39.23 6.12
CA THR A 509 -39.25 39.26 4.87
C THR A 509 -38.48 40.01 3.76
N ALA A 510 -37.33 39.50 3.36
CA ALA A 510 -36.60 39.99 2.21
C ALA A 510 -35.93 38.80 1.48
N VAL A 511 -36.26 38.65 0.20
CA VAL A 511 -35.66 37.67 -0.71
C VAL A 511 -34.31 38.21 -1.14
N ASP A 512 -33.29 38.09 -0.29
CA ASP A 512 -31.92 38.41 -0.66
C ASP A 512 -31.28 37.18 -1.32
N MET A 513 -30.76 37.34 -2.54
CA MET A 513 -29.97 36.30 -3.20
C MET A 513 -28.68 36.07 -2.43
N GLU A 514 -28.58 34.90 -1.78
CA GLU A 514 -27.41 34.50 -1.02
C GLU A 514 -26.20 34.33 -1.95
N THR A 515 -25.16 35.12 -1.71
CA THR A 515 -23.87 35.04 -2.41
C THR A 515 -22.82 34.45 -1.47
N LEU A 516 -21.72 33.90 -2.00
CA LEU A 516 -20.62 33.28 -1.23
C LEU A 516 -20.00 34.19 -0.13
N ASN A 517 -20.31 35.49 -0.14
CA ASN A 517 -19.84 36.49 0.82
C ASN A 517 -20.82 36.70 1.99
N SER A 518 -21.90 35.93 2.10
CA SER A 518 -22.81 35.99 3.24
C SER A 518 -22.08 35.58 4.53
N GLU A 519 -22.16 36.42 5.55
CA GLU A 519 -21.52 36.21 6.85
C GLU A 519 -22.00 34.89 7.47
N GLY A 520 -21.07 33.98 7.80
CA GLY A 520 -21.35 32.68 8.42
C GLY A 520 -21.57 31.48 7.47
N LEU A 521 -21.77 31.68 6.16
CA LEU A 521 -21.89 30.56 5.20
C LEU A 521 -20.60 29.75 5.09
N MET A 522 -19.46 30.43 5.05
CA MET A 522 -18.15 29.78 4.96
C MET A 522 -17.83 28.94 6.20
N ASP A 523 -18.28 29.36 7.38
CA ASP A 523 -18.08 28.62 8.62
C ASP A 523 -18.93 27.35 8.64
N LEU A 524 -20.21 27.43 8.23
CA LEU A 524 -21.09 26.27 8.11
C LEU A 524 -20.60 25.28 7.04
N LEU A 525 -20.13 25.79 5.88
CA LEU A 525 -19.52 24.96 4.84
C LEU A 525 -18.24 24.28 5.34
N SER A 526 -17.42 24.96 6.14
CA SER A 526 -16.20 24.37 6.69
C SER A 526 -16.50 23.17 7.61
N VAL A 527 -17.57 23.25 8.40
CA VAL A 527 -18.04 22.16 9.26
C VAL A 527 -18.57 20.99 8.41
N ASP A 528 -19.32 21.27 7.35
CA ASP A 528 -19.80 20.26 6.41
C ASP A 528 -18.66 19.54 5.69
N PHE A 529 -17.64 20.27 5.22
CA PHE A 529 -16.45 19.68 4.61
C PHE A 529 -15.64 18.84 5.61
N ALA A 530 -15.52 19.29 6.86
CA ALA A 530 -14.85 18.51 7.90
C ALA A 530 -15.59 17.19 8.20
N ARG A 531 -16.93 17.23 8.22
CA ARG A 531 -17.77 16.04 8.37
C ARG A 531 -17.60 15.08 7.18
N ALA A 532 -17.66 15.61 5.96
CA ALA A 532 -17.46 14.84 4.73
C ALA A 532 -16.08 14.15 4.67
N LEU A 533 -15.02 14.84 5.10
CA LEU A 533 -13.68 14.26 5.16
C LEU A 533 -13.61 13.11 6.17
N LYS A 534 -14.27 13.25 7.32
CA LYS A 534 -14.37 12.19 8.33
C LYS A 534 -15.13 10.98 7.82
N ASP A 535 -16.24 11.18 7.12
CA ASP A 535 -17.01 10.10 6.51
C ASP A 535 -16.24 9.40 5.39
N LEU A 536 -15.53 10.14 4.55
CA LEU A 536 -14.64 9.57 3.52
C LEU A 536 -13.51 8.74 4.15
N ALA A 537 -12.91 9.20 5.25
CA ALA A 537 -11.89 8.46 5.97
C ALA A 537 -12.43 7.16 6.58
N ALA A 538 -13.68 7.16 7.04
CA ALA A 538 -14.36 5.96 7.52
C ALA A 538 -14.61 4.96 6.38
N VAL A 539 -15.15 5.42 5.24
CA VAL A 539 -15.35 4.59 4.04
C VAL A 539 -14.04 3.98 3.55
N LEU A 540 -12.94 4.74 3.55
CA LEU A 540 -11.62 4.22 3.19
C LEU A 540 -11.13 3.11 4.14
N ASN A 541 -11.47 3.18 5.43
CA ASN A 541 -11.15 2.11 6.37
C ASN A 541 -12.00 0.86 6.13
N ASP A 542 -13.28 1.02 5.79
CA ASP A 542 -14.16 -0.10 5.45
C ASP A 542 -13.71 -0.79 4.14
N LEU A 543 -13.31 -0.02 3.12
CA LEU A 543 -12.72 -0.57 1.89
C LEU A 543 -11.41 -1.33 2.17
N LYS A 544 -10.57 -0.85 3.09
CA LYS A 544 -9.38 -1.59 3.54
C LYS A 544 -9.74 -2.89 4.24
N ARG A 545 -10.83 -2.93 5.01
CA ARG A 545 -11.32 -4.16 5.64
C ARG A 545 -11.81 -5.15 4.57
N LEU A 546 -12.59 -4.69 3.59
CA LEU A 546 -13.03 -5.51 2.45
C LEU A 546 -11.88 -6.08 1.62
N SER A 547 -10.75 -5.37 1.52
CA SER A 547 -9.56 -5.89 0.81
C SER A 547 -9.02 -7.21 1.39
N THR A 548 -9.36 -7.55 2.64
CA THR A 548 -8.96 -8.83 3.25
C THR A 548 -9.68 -10.04 2.65
N LEU A 549 -10.83 -9.83 2.00
CA LEU A 549 -11.60 -10.84 1.28
C LEU A 549 -10.98 -11.21 -0.08
N GLY A 550 -9.94 -10.47 -0.52
CA GLY A 550 -9.23 -10.70 -1.77
C GLY A 550 -9.50 -9.63 -2.84
N ASP A 551 -9.19 -9.97 -4.09
CA ASP A 551 -9.25 -9.03 -5.22
C ASP A 551 -10.67 -8.85 -5.77
N LEU A 552 -11.46 -8.03 -5.08
CA LEU A 552 -12.81 -7.65 -5.48
C LEU A 552 -12.81 -6.53 -6.54
N PRO A 553 -13.67 -6.61 -7.57
CA PRO A 553 -13.84 -5.53 -8.55
C PRO A 553 -14.51 -4.29 -7.93
N ILE A 554 -13.89 -3.14 -8.15
CA ILE A 554 -14.38 -1.83 -7.68
C ILE A 554 -14.70 -0.96 -8.90
N LEU A 555 -15.90 -0.38 -8.93
CA LEU A 555 -16.38 0.51 -9.99
C LEU A 555 -16.80 1.85 -9.38
N LEU A 556 -16.61 2.95 -10.12
CA LEU A 556 -17.15 4.25 -9.74
C LEU A 556 -18.41 4.51 -10.56
N GLN A 557 -19.57 4.40 -9.92
CA GLN A 557 -20.87 4.64 -10.51
C GLN A 557 -21.33 6.08 -10.22
N ASP A 558 -21.92 6.74 -11.22
CA ASP A 558 -22.50 8.09 -11.14
C ASP A 558 -21.56 9.19 -10.62
N ARG A 559 -20.24 8.98 -10.71
CA ARG A 559 -19.15 9.85 -10.18
C ARG A 559 -19.18 10.09 -8.66
N SER A 560 -20.19 9.61 -7.94
CA SER A 560 -20.40 9.82 -6.51
C SER A 560 -20.49 8.54 -5.69
N THR A 561 -20.58 7.36 -6.31
CA THR A 561 -20.79 6.09 -5.61
C THR A 561 -19.69 5.09 -5.96
N ILE A 562 -18.98 4.56 -4.96
CA ILE A 562 -18.06 3.44 -5.15
C ILE A 562 -18.83 2.14 -4.95
N ARG A 563 -18.90 1.32 -5.99
CA ARG A 563 -19.53 0.00 -6.00
C ARG A 563 -18.47 -1.09 -5.91
N VAL A 564 -18.56 -1.94 -4.90
CA VAL A 564 -17.72 -3.16 -4.75
C VAL A 564 -18.58 -4.37 -5.11
N ARG A 565 -18.24 -5.14 -6.15
CA ARG A 565 -19.06 -6.30 -6.58
C ARG A 565 -18.53 -7.62 -6.03
N PHE A 566 -19.46 -8.51 -5.69
CA PHE A 566 -19.26 -9.88 -5.22
C PHE A 566 -19.90 -10.84 -6.24
N PRO A 567 -19.17 -11.22 -7.30
CA PRO A 567 -19.72 -12.06 -8.37
C PRO A 567 -20.09 -13.44 -7.83
N GLY A 568 -21.31 -13.90 -8.11
CA GLY A 568 -21.76 -15.24 -7.70
C GLY A 568 -22.14 -15.38 -6.22
N CYS A 569 -22.21 -14.29 -5.46
CA CYS A 569 -22.67 -14.26 -4.08
C CYS A 569 -24.03 -13.55 -3.95
N ASP A 570 -24.91 -14.16 -3.16
CA ASP A 570 -26.21 -13.64 -2.70
C ASP A 570 -26.04 -12.53 -1.65
N ALA A 571 -27.07 -11.70 -1.48
CA ALA A 571 -27.02 -10.56 -0.56
C ALA A 571 -26.83 -11.00 0.90
N GLU A 572 -27.49 -12.08 1.32
CA GLU A 572 -27.38 -12.63 2.68
C GLU A 572 -25.94 -13.09 2.99
N THR A 573 -25.29 -13.76 2.04
CA THR A 573 -23.88 -14.14 2.18
C THR A 573 -22.96 -12.91 2.26
N VAL A 574 -23.23 -11.86 1.48
CA VAL A 574 -22.44 -10.61 1.53
C VAL A 574 -22.64 -9.87 2.85
N GLU A 575 -23.85 -9.84 3.40
CA GLU A 575 -24.15 -9.26 4.70
C GLU A 575 -23.37 -9.95 5.82
N ARG A 576 -23.41 -11.29 5.87
CA ARG A 576 -22.63 -12.08 6.84
C ARG A 576 -21.12 -11.89 6.69
N LEU A 577 -20.60 -11.75 5.47
CA LEU A 577 -19.20 -11.43 5.23
C LEU A 577 -18.84 -10.05 5.78
N CYS A 578 -19.72 -9.07 5.62
CA CYS A 578 -19.53 -7.72 6.17
C CYS A 578 -19.48 -7.76 7.69
N ASP A 579 -20.35 -8.54 8.34
CA ASP A 579 -20.34 -8.74 9.80
C ASP A 579 -19.04 -9.38 10.30
N GLU A 580 -18.54 -10.43 9.61
CA GLU A 580 -17.28 -11.10 9.98
C GLU A 580 -16.06 -10.16 9.85
N VAL A 581 -16.05 -9.30 8.81
CA VAL A 581 -14.97 -8.35 8.52
C VAL A 581 -15.13 -7.04 9.30
N GLY A 582 -16.31 -6.80 9.88
CA GLY A 582 -16.66 -5.61 10.64
C GLY A 582 -16.88 -4.38 9.77
N VAL A 583 -17.52 -4.52 8.61
CA VAL A 583 -17.93 -3.41 7.74
C VAL A 583 -19.34 -2.99 8.15
N GLN A 584 -19.52 -1.71 8.48
CA GLN A 584 -20.79 -1.19 9.00
C GLN A 584 -21.47 -0.19 8.06
N ARG A 585 -20.80 0.19 6.97
CA ARG A 585 -21.26 1.20 6.01
C ARG A 585 -21.41 0.59 4.63
N GLY A 586 -22.32 1.16 3.84
CA GLY A 586 -22.60 0.74 2.46
C GLY A 586 -24.00 0.13 2.33
N LEU A 587 -24.60 0.31 1.16
CA LEU A 587 -25.87 -0.30 0.81
C LEU A 587 -25.60 -1.59 0.03
N ILE A 588 -26.11 -2.72 0.54
CA ILE A 588 -26.03 -4.01 -0.16
C ILE A 588 -27.15 -4.05 -1.20
N LEU A 589 -26.78 -4.28 -2.45
CA LEU A 589 -27.69 -4.40 -3.59
C LEU A 589 -27.45 -5.74 -4.28
N GLN A 590 -28.52 -6.38 -4.73
CA GLN A 590 -28.46 -7.62 -5.51
C GLN A 590 -28.88 -7.31 -6.95
N ASP A 591 -28.09 -7.79 -7.93
CA ASP A 591 -28.44 -7.64 -9.35
C ASP A 591 -29.74 -8.43 -9.64
N GLU A 592 -30.72 -7.84 -10.35
CA GLU A 592 -32.02 -8.48 -10.66
C GLU A 592 -31.87 -9.80 -11.45
N ASP A 593 -30.84 -9.89 -12.29
CA ASP A 593 -30.53 -11.07 -13.10
C ASP A 593 -29.92 -12.23 -12.29
N PHE A 594 -29.55 -12.01 -11.02
CA PHE A 594 -28.85 -13.02 -10.21
C PHE A 594 -29.75 -14.22 -9.89
N ASP A 595 -30.99 -13.97 -9.48
CA ASP A 595 -31.93 -15.05 -9.10
C ASP A 595 -32.39 -15.86 -10.31
N VAL A 596 -32.53 -15.20 -11.46
CA VAL A 596 -32.83 -15.84 -12.75
C VAL A 596 -31.67 -16.76 -13.17
N HIS A 597 -30.42 -16.32 -12.98
CA HIS A 597 -29.24 -17.09 -13.36
C HIS A 597 -28.99 -18.29 -12.43
N ASN A 598 -29.25 -18.14 -11.13
CA ASN A 598 -29.07 -19.21 -10.13
C ASN A 598 -30.27 -20.17 -10.00
N ARG A 599 -31.28 -20.07 -10.88
CA ARG A 599 -32.46 -20.95 -10.94
C ARG A 599 -33.23 -21.01 -9.62
N THR A 600 -33.36 -19.88 -8.92
CA THR A 600 -34.11 -19.81 -7.64
C THR A 600 -35.63 -19.98 -7.85
N ASP A 601 -36.14 -19.83 -9.08
CA ASP A 601 -37.54 -20.06 -9.45
C ASP A 601 -38.02 -21.53 -9.40
N LEU A 602 -37.16 -22.49 -9.08
CA LEU A 602 -37.56 -23.91 -9.00
C LEU A 602 -38.29 -24.28 -7.69
N ALA A 603 -38.46 -23.37 -6.75
CA ALA A 603 -39.03 -23.69 -5.43
C ALA A 603 -40.57 -23.58 -5.33
N LEU A 604 -41.28 -23.04 -6.33
CA LEU A 604 -42.75 -22.94 -6.33
C LEU A 604 -43.41 -23.50 -7.59
N LEU A 605 -42.83 -24.54 -8.19
CA LEU A 605 -43.56 -25.38 -9.13
C LEU A 605 -44.49 -26.31 -8.35
N TYR A 606 -45.75 -25.88 -8.16
CA TYR A 606 -46.85 -26.80 -7.88
C TYR A 606 -46.80 -27.92 -8.95
N PRO A 607 -46.76 -29.21 -8.59
CA PRO A 607 -46.39 -30.31 -9.49
C PRO A 607 -47.35 -30.57 -10.66
N PHE A 608 -48.37 -29.73 -10.87
CA PHE A 608 -49.40 -29.90 -11.89
C PHE A 608 -49.75 -28.64 -12.70
N ALA A 609 -48.95 -27.57 -12.64
CA ALA A 609 -49.15 -26.41 -13.53
C ALA A 609 -48.30 -26.55 -14.82
N PRO A 610 -48.90 -26.62 -16.02
CA PRO A 610 -48.15 -26.68 -17.28
C PRO A 610 -47.36 -25.38 -17.52
N SER A 611 -46.07 -25.50 -17.82
CA SER A 611 -45.12 -24.39 -18.04
C SER A 611 -45.23 -23.71 -19.41
N VAL A 612 -46.39 -23.81 -20.08
CA VAL A 612 -46.59 -23.26 -21.41
C VAL A 612 -47.78 -22.29 -21.39
N PRO A 613 -47.56 -20.96 -21.48
CA PRO A 613 -48.65 -20.07 -21.84
C PRO A 613 -49.07 -20.39 -23.28
N THR A 614 -50.36 -20.65 -23.46
CA THR A 614 -50.96 -20.84 -24.78
C THR A 614 -51.14 -19.47 -25.43
N SER A 615 -50.58 -19.33 -26.64
CA SER A 615 -50.86 -18.30 -27.66
C SER A 615 -49.87 -17.10 -27.76
N PRO A 616 -49.43 -16.75 -28.99
CA PRO A 616 -48.73 -15.50 -29.28
C PRO A 616 -49.75 -14.43 -29.66
N VAL A 617 -50.02 -13.48 -28.76
CA VAL A 617 -50.65 -12.21 -29.12
C VAL A 617 -49.87 -11.11 -28.42
N SER A 618 -48.90 -10.54 -29.14
CA SER A 618 -48.40 -9.19 -28.87
C SER A 618 -49.51 -8.17 -29.11
N ASP A 619 -49.35 -7.02 -28.48
CA ASP A 619 -50.17 -5.81 -28.55
C ASP A 619 -51.31 -5.78 -27.54
N TYR A 620 -51.01 -5.36 -26.31
CA TYR A 620 -51.69 -4.25 -25.61
C TYR A 620 -50.81 -3.89 -24.40
N PHE A 621 -50.66 -2.59 -24.15
CA PHE A 621 -49.80 -1.95 -23.12
C PHE A 621 -48.39 -1.52 -23.56
N ALA A 622 -48.33 -0.80 -24.68
CA ALA A 622 -47.45 0.36 -24.77
C ALA A 622 -48.25 1.62 -24.39
N LEU A 623 -47.89 2.26 -23.28
CA LEU A 623 -48.18 3.68 -23.07
C LEU A 623 -47.00 4.31 -22.34
N GLU A 624 -46.30 5.16 -23.10
CA GLU A 624 -45.24 6.04 -22.64
C GLU A 624 -45.75 7.12 -21.66
N GLU A 625 -44.83 7.50 -20.80
CA GLU A 625 -44.69 8.67 -19.93
C GLU A 625 -45.69 9.85 -20.06
N SER A 626 -46.19 10.34 -18.92
CA SER A 626 -46.05 11.78 -18.61
C SER A 626 -46.24 12.10 -17.13
N LYS A 627 -45.40 13.05 -16.68
CA LYS A 627 -45.27 13.64 -15.35
C LYS A 627 -46.58 14.27 -14.85
N LEU A 628 -46.93 14.07 -13.58
CA LEU A 628 -47.61 15.06 -12.74
C LEU A 628 -47.36 14.76 -11.25
N ARG A 629 -46.98 15.81 -10.51
CA ARG A 629 -46.79 15.82 -9.06
C ARG A 629 -48.13 15.60 -8.35
N CYS A 630 -48.17 14.80 -7.27
CA CYS A 630 -49.26 14.87 -6.30
C CYS A 630 -48.72 14.74 -4.86
N SER A 631 -49.30 15.56 -3.98
CA SER A 631 -49.01 15.72 -2.54
C SER A 631 -49.45 14.51 -1.70
N PRO A 632 -48.98 14.38 -0.45
CA PRO A 632 -49.18 13.19 0.36
C PRO A 632 -50.57 13.17 1.00
N ASP A 633 -51.44 12.26 0.55
CA ASP A 633 -52.75 12.07 1.16
C ASP A 633 -52.70 11.04 2.29
N GLN A 634 -53.50 11.37 3.31
CA GLN A 634 -53.55 10.84 4.66
C GLN A 634 -53.76 9.32 4.75
N LEU A 635 -52.97 8.66 5.60
CA LEU A 635 -53.28 7.35 6.14
C LEU A 635 -54.50 7.44 7.07
N ASP A 636 -55.61 6.86 6.66
CA ASP A 636 -56.83 6.73 7.48
C ASP A 636 -56.70 5.54 8.44
N TRP A 637 -56.23 5.83 9.65
CA TRP A 637 -55.97 4.86 10.72
C TRP A 637 -57.23 4.22 11.31
N LYS A 638 -58.44 4.66 10.92
CA LYS A 638 -59.70 4.06 11.38
C LYS A 638 -60.11 2.80 10.62
N ALA A 639 -59.58 2.57 9.42
CA ALA A 639 -59.82 1.32 8.69
C ALA A 639 -58.92 0.15 9.16
N MET A 640 -57.94 0.41 10.03
CA MET A 640 -57.02 -0.62 10.56
C MET A 640 -57.36 -1.09 11.99
N ILE A 641 -58.51 -0.70 12.57
CA ILE A 641 -58.89 -1.07 13.96
C ILE A 641 -60.38 -1.47 14.09
N SER A 642 -60.94 -2.25 13.16
CA SER A 642 -62.26 -2.87 13.41
C SER A 642 -62.35 -4.28 12.83
N SER A 643 -62.62 -5.24 13.73
CA SER A 643 -62.62 -6.68 13.50
C SER A 643 -64.00 -7.24 13.12
N GLU A 644 -63.93 -8.21 12.19
CA GLU A 644 -64.76 -9.41 11.99
C GLU A 644 -66.26 -9.35 11.62
N ASP A 645 -66.53 -10.20 10.62
CA ASP A 645 -67.73 -11.00 10.34
C ASP A 645 -69.03 -10.32 9.91
N GLU A 646 -69.29 -10.36 8.60
CA GLU A 646 -70.57 -10.85 8.06
C GLU A 646 -70.42 -11.35 6.61
N THR A 647 -70.87 -12.59 6.36
CA THR A 647 -71.02 -13.21 5.02
C THR A 647 -72.50 -13.21 4.63
N PRO A 648 -72.82 -13.28 3.31
CA PRO A 648 -73.74 -14.36 2.91
C PRO A 648 -73.49 -15.01 1.52
N LEU A 649 -73.33 -16.34 1.55
CA LEU A 649 -74.07 -17.44 0.86
C LEU A 649 -74.15 -17.58 -0.70
N SER A 650 -73.42 -18.60 -1.18
CA SER A 650 -73.74 -19.83 -2.01
C SER A 650 -74.97 -19.90 -2.96
N PRO A 651 -74.93 -20.77 -4.02
CA PRO A 651 -75.72 -22.03 -3.90
C PRO A 651 -75.25 -23.29 -4.71
N TYR A 652 -75.46 -24.49 -4.13
CA TYR A 652 -76.13 -25.72 -4.67
C TYR A 652 -75.53 -27.12 -4.31
N TYR A 653 -76.27 -27.89 -3.44
CA TYR A 653 -76.72 -29.32 -3.45
C TYR A 653 -75.71 -30.50 -3.67
N MET A 654 -75.70 -31.70 -3.02
CA MET A 654 -76.62 -32.62 -2.27
C MET A 654 -75.81 -33.50 -1.27
N ARG A 655 -76.20 -33.73 0.01
CA ARG A 655 -77.09 -34.78 0.64
C ARG A 655 -76.44 -36.19 0.85
N SER A 656 -75.84 -36.55 2.03
CA SER A 656 -76.38 -37.23 3.27
C SER A 656 -76.01 -38.74 3.38
N PRO A 657 -76.23 -39.48 4.51
CA PRO A 657 -76.02 -39.23 5.97
C PRO A 657 -75.46 -40.46 6.78
N SER A 658 -74.97 -40.27 8.03
CA SER A 658 -75.33 -41.06 9.27
C SER A 658 -74.36 -40.92 10.48
N ASN A 659 -74.89 -40.31 11.55
CA ASN A 659 -74.72 -40.48 13.03
C ASN A 659 -73.58 -41.38 13.58
N ARG A 660 -72.86 -41.10 14.69
CA ARG A 660 -73.19 -40.43 15.98
C ARG A 660 -71.88 -40.15 16.80
N PRO A 661 -71.85 -39.18 17.75
CA PRO A 661 -70.65 -38.77 18.51
C PRO A 661 -70.57 -39.33 19.95
N SER A 662 -69.37 -39.42 20.54
CA SER A 662 -69.17 -39.57 22.00
C SER A 662 -67.89 -38.89 22.53
N PHE A 663 -68.05 -38.27 23.69
CA PHE A 663 -67.13 -37.61 24.62
C PHE A 663 -65.77 -38.29 24.86
N GLU A 664 -64.68 -37.52 24.98
CA GLU A 664 -63.89 -37.39 26.23
C GLU A 664 -62.74 -36.36 26.11
N ASP A 665 -62.31 -35.91 27.29
CA ASP A 665 -61.69 -34.64 27.65
C ASP A 665 -60.15 -34.53 27.49
N LYS A 666 -59.72 -33.26 27.38
CA LYS A 666 -58.56 -32.63 28.04
C LYS A 666 -57.11 -32.69 27.50
N GLU A 667 -56.61 -31.45 27.39
CA GLU A 667 -55.30 -30.92 27.78
C GLU A 667 -54.10 -31.11 26.83
N LEU A 668 -54.10 -30.26 25.79
CA LEU A 668 -52.89 -29.68 25.20
C LEU A 668 -52.16 -28.84 26.27
N PHE A 669 -51.10 -29.37 26.89
CA PHE A 669 -49.83 -28.68 27.21
C PHE A 669 -48.86 -29.72 27.79
N GLY A 670 -47.83 -30.09 27.02
CA GLY A 670 -46.73 -30.95 27.48
C GLY A 670 -45.66 -30.17 28.24
N SER A 671 -45.07 -30.82 29.23
CA SER A 671 -44.40 -30.28 30.42
C SER A 671 -42.93 -29.85 30.25
N ASN A 672 -42.55 -28.87 31.08
CA ASN A 672 -41.24 -28.20 31.16
C ASN A 672 -40.13 -29.13 31.72
N PRO A 673 -39.01 -29.34 31.00
CA PRO A 673 -38.03 -30.39 31.31
C PRO A 673 -37.05 -30.09 32.47
N TRP A 674 -37.28 -29.05 33.27
CA TRP A 674 -36.34 -28.64 34.33
C TRP A 674 -36.77 -28.97 35.77
N ASN A 675 -37.77 -29.84 35.96
CA ASN A 675 -38.20 -30.29 37.29
C ASN A 675 -38.26 -31.82 37.39
N SER A 676 -37.17 -32.45 37.86
CA SER A 676 -37.16 -33.56 38.85
C SER A 676 -35.72 -34.05 39.11
N SER A 677 -35.35 -34.12 40.39
CA SER A 677 -34.03 -34.55 40.90
C SER A 677 -34.05 -36.03 41.38
N PRO A 678 -33.04 -36.58 42.08
CA PRO A 678 -32.22 -37.69 41.58
C PRO A 678 -32.32 -38.98 42.44
N SER A 679 -32.53 -40.15 41.84
CA SER A 679 -32.24 -41.43 42.52
C SER A 679 -32.24 -42.61 41.55
N GLY A 680 -31.16 -43.37 41.48
CA GLY A 680 -31.13 -44.62 40.73
C GLY A 680 -29.74 -45.06 40.28
N TYR A 681 -28.80 -45.15 41.22
CA TYR A 681 -27.49 -45.76 41.01
C TYR A 681 -27.68 -47.26 40.69
N SER A 682 -27.25 -47.71 39.52
CA SER A 682 -26.82 -49.11 39.32
C SER A 682 -25.68 -49.14 38.31
N SER A 683 -24.50 -49.41 38.84
CA SER A 683 -23.26 -49.64 38.11
C SER A 683 -23.35 -50.91 37.27
N ILE A 684 -23.27 -50.77 35.95
CA ILE A 684 -22.90 -51.87 35.06
C ILE A 684 -21.50 -51.59 34.52
N ASN A 685 -20.61 -52.54 34.77
CA ASN A 685 -19.19 -52.51 34.51
C ASN A 685 -18.87 -52.31 33.01
N ILE A 686 -17.80 -51.55 32.77
CA ILE A 686 -17.02 -51.56 31.53
C ILE A 686 -16.35 -52.94 31.45
N SER A 687 -17.02 -53.95 30.91
CA SER A 687 -16.42 -55.22 30.48
C SER A 687 -17.30 -56.10 29.58
N GLU A 688 -18.51 -55.69 29.16
CA GLU A 688 -19.43 -56.64 28.47
C GLU A 688 -20.01 -56.24 27.11
N LEU A 689 -19.53 -55.18 26.46
CA LEU A 689 -19.88 -54.93 25.05
C LEU A 689 -18.63 -54.63 24.24
N GLY A 690 -18.21 -55.65 23.50
CA GLY A 690 -17.07 -55.64 22.60
C GLY A 690 -17.26 -54.72 21.38
N ASP A 691 -16.12 -54.47 20.74
CA ASP A 691 -15.90 -53.60 19.60
C ASP A 691 -16.99 -53.68 18.51
N GLN A 692 -17.89 -52.69 18.47
CA GLN A 692 -18.64 -52.36 17.25
C GLN A 692 -18.78 -50.84 17.10
N ALA A 693 -18.22 -50.34 15.99
CA ALA A 693 -18.26 -48.94 15.57
C ALA A 693 -19.68 -48.55 15.13
N PHE A 694 -20.27 -47.55 15.78
CA PHE A 694 -21.66 -47.13 15.59
C PHE A 694 -21.83 -45.93 14.64
N PHE A 695 -20.93 -45.76 13.66
CA PHE A 695 -21.19 -44.89 12.51
C PHE A 695 -20.67 -45.54 11.22
N PRO A 696 -21.54 -45.83 10.23
CA PRO A 696 -21.16 -46.50 9.00
C PRO A 696 -20.43 -45.55 8.04
N GLU A 697 -19.34 -46.04 7.44
CA GLU A 697 -18.64 -45.40 6.32
C GLU A 697 -19.60 -45.22 5.14
N PHE A 698 -19.98 -43.96 4.87
CA PHE A 698 -20.48 -43.58 3.55
C PHE A 698 -19.29 -43.25 2.65
N SER A 699 -19.09 -44.10 1.65
CA SER A 699 -18.12 -43.97 0.58
C SER A 699 -18.29 -42.63 -0.15
N SER A 700 -17.35 -41.71 0.05
CA SER A 700 -17.14 -40.55 -0.82
C SER A 700 -15.91 -40.82 -1.67
N GLY A 701 -16.14 -41.06 -2.96
CA GLY A 701 -15.08 -41.24 -3.94
C GLY A 701 -14.26 -39.95 -4.09
N GLY A 702 -12.94 -40.09 -3.96
CA GLY A 702 -11.97 -39.12 -4.49
C GLY A 702 -11.56 -37.99 -3.55
N MET A 703 -10.96 -38.30 -2.41
CA MET A 703 -10.13 -37.35 -1.63
C MET A 703 -8.74 -37.98 -1.41
N PRO A 704 -7.62 -37.33 -1.77
CA PRO A 704 -6.29 -37.87 -1.47
C PRO A 704 -5.92 -37.63 0.00
N GLU A 705 -5.52 -38.70 0.67
CA GLU A 705 -4.95 -38.81 2.02
C GLU A 705 -3.85 -37.76 2.29
N THR A 706 -4.19 -36.58 2.84
CA THR A 706 -3.18 -35.62 3.35
C THR A 706 -3.71 -34.71 4.48
N ALA A 707 -4.55 -35.23 5.38
CA ALA A 707 -4.99 -34.48 6.58
C ALA A 707 -4.01 -34.56 7.78
N SER A 708 -2.89 -35.29 7.65
CA SER A 708 -2.05 -35.67 8.80
C SER A 708 -1.08 -34.59 9.32
N GLU A 709 -0.74 -33.55 8.56
CA GLU A 709 0.34 -32.61 8.98
C GLU A 709 -0.08 -31.59 10.06
N TYR A 710 -1.38 -31.36 10.25
CA TYR A 710 -1.90 -30.41 11.23
C TYR A 710 -2.69 -31.09 12.36
N GLU A 711 -2.75 -32.42 12.37
CA GLU A 711 -3.38 -33.18 13.44
C GLU A 711 -2.45 -33.31 14.66
N GLY A 712 -3.01 -33.13 15.84
CA GLY A 712 -2.27 -33.19 17.11
C GLY A 712 -1.56 -31.89 17.52
N ALA A 713 -0.91 -31.94 18.68
CA ALA A 713 -0.35 -30.74 19.32
C ALA A 713 0.74 -30.04 18.49
N GLU A 714 1.53 -30.79 17.71
CA GLU A 714 2.60 -30.23 16.87
C GLU A 714 2.04 -29.47 15.66
N GLY A 715 0.95 -29.96 15.08
CA GLY A 715 0.21 -29.27 14.01
C GLY A 715 -0.33 -27.91 14.45
N ILE A 716 -0.89 -27.84 15.66
CA ILE A 716 -1.40 -26.58 16.25
C ILE A 716 -0.26 -25.56 16.40
N TYR A 717 0.93 -25.97 16.89
CA TYR A 717 2.06 -25.05 17.01
C TYR A 717 2.60 -24.57 15.65
N LYS A 718 2.60 -25.43 14.64
CA LYS A 718 3.01 -25.07 13.27
C LYS A 718 2.04 -24.06 12.67
N PHE A 719 0.74 -24.32 12.79
CA PHE A 719 -0.32 -23.41 12.37
C PHE A 719 -0.26 -22.06 13.08
N LEU A 720 -0.06 -22.04 14.40
CA LEU A 720 0.11 -20.79 15.16
C LEU A 720 1.34 -19.99 14.72
N ALA A 721 2.46 -20.67 14.41
CA ALA A 721 3.66 -19.99 13.93
C ALA A 721 3.45 -19.36 12.55
N GLU A 722 2.70 -20.02 11.65
CA GLU A 722 2.33 -19.47 10.35
C GLU A 722 1.34 -18.29 10.50
N CYS A 723 0.39 -18.39 11.44
CA CYS A 723 -0.52 -17.30 11.80
C CYS A 723 0.22 -16.07 12.34
N ASP A 724 1.22 -16.27 13.22
CA ASP A 724 2.03 -15.20 13.80
C ASP A 724 2.89 -14.50 12.73
N GLN A 725 3.40 -15.24 11.75
CA GLN A 725 4.10 -14.66 10.59
C GLN A 725 3.18 -13.82 9.70
N ALA A 726 1.93 -14.26 9.52
CA ALA A 726 0.93 -13.51 8.77
C ALA A 726 0.50 -12.21 9.48
N ALA A 727 0.42 -12.22 10.81
CA ALA A 727 0.05 -11.05 11.61
C ALA A 727 1.17 -10.00 11.74
N GLN A 728 2.45 -10.41 11.82
CA GLN A 728 3.60 -9.51 11.99
C GLN A 728 3.95 -8.68 10.74
N ARG A 729 3.36 -8.97 9.58
CA ARG A 729 3.64 -8.28 8.31
C ARG A 729 2.48 -7.40 7.80
N ARG A 730 1.43 -7.20 8.60
CA ARG A 730 0.33 -6.25 8.33
C ARG A 730 0.70 -4.82 8.69
#